data_AF-A0A1F3E740-F1
#
_entry.id   AF-A0A1F3E740-F1
#
_cell.length_a   1.000
_cell.length_b   1.000
_cell.length_c   1.000
_cell.angle_alpha   90.00
_cell.angle_beta   90.00
_cell.angle_gamma   90.00
#
_symmetry.space_group_name_H-M   'P 1'
#
loop_
_entity.id
_entity.type
_entity.pdbx_description
1 polymer ?
#
loop_
_entity_poly.entity_id
_entity_poly.type
_entity_poly.pdbx_seq_one_letter_code
_entity_poly.pdbx_strand_id
1 'polypeptide(L)'
;MKKKMYQYVFVVISAFLISSGSLFAQANIGQDSYEDIYEKIESVLKKADIPGLSFTLVDKNNVYIKSFGYADIENKIPVTSKTLFELGSTSKAFTALAILQMEKDSLIRLDDFVSYYLPWFKLIYDGAEVQITIKQLLHHTSGVPMEAISGIPQGESDDMLEKTVRIINELKLKRLPGKKYEYSTINYDILGLIIEKVSNLSFEEYLREHIFAPLELESTSVGKPVNNYFAKGYKISFFSPREYYAPKYRGNNPAGYVISNGDDMAKWLKYQLSIDTNSFDGIINKSHLPDLTVTPHGLASYASGWMVEPYGDIKIYHEGLNPNFSSFVGFLPDKKIGIAILANSNSNYAAYLGNIILKTLNNDEISEISEPENSLDKIFSLISIILIVFLTGIFVLLAWIVKGIIKKERQFKVPDSKSVFKLIGYLLLTFPFIYGIYLLPGALMNFSWKAAVVWAPNSYYIGCVLFICAVLGTWILSIISAIIPTRSQYYRSLPTIVVLSIMSGLANMIIILLLINAIGSEAKLAYLLYYFILVLVFYISSRKVVQVKLINISLSVVYELRMKLINKIFLSSFQKFEKIDNGRVYATLNQDTATISNSVNIVISLITNIITIVGVFVYLGTISLTATVIILTVIACIAILYFVVSKRTMILFEQVRDTANIFSGLIDGLLYGFKELSLSGLKKNEYTNEIEASCSELKNKSGLAFLKFVNSFLIGETLLIMVLGTVSFLIPFLFPEIPNYKLLGFIMIVLYLIGPINGVLNSIPNILQIKVSWKRIKGFIDEINPDLRITDILKVKNTSLIVKNLSVHGLVFEYKNSEEESPFKVGPINLNVNSGEILFVIGGNGSGKSTLANLLTGLYTSDEGFIEINNKRVNNNELGDYFSTIFSNNHIFKKLYGVNTDNKKEEQDYLLKLLRLEEKVSINNGSFSTIDLSNGQRKRLSLMKCFLENSQIFLFDEWAADQDPEYKKIFYRKLLPEMKKQGKIIIAITHDDNYFDVADRIIKMNNGEMKELIHQEYINL
;
A
#
# COMPACT_ATOMS: atom_id res chain seq x y z
N MET A 1 12.67 42.67 7.25
CA MET A 1 12.59 41.45 8.10
C MET A 1 13.07 40.14 7.46
N LYS A 2 13.14 39.98 6.13
CA LYS A 2 13.51 38.68 5.47
C LYS A 2 15.01 38.31 5.45
N LYS A 3 15.93 39.21 5.80
CA LYS A 3 17.39 38.96 5.73
C LYS A 3 17.99 38.41 7.03
N LYS A 4 17.31 38.56 8.17
CA LYS A 4 17.83 38.11 9.49
C LYS A 4 17.55 36.64 9.81
N MET A 5 16.59 35.98 9.15
CA MET A 5 16.20 34.60 9.47
C MET A 5 17.22 33.55 8.99
N TYR A 6 17.96 33.83 7.90
CA TYR A 6 19.01 32.93 7.40
C TYR A 6 20.27 32.92 8.27
N GLN A 7 20.57 34.04 8.96
CA GLN A 7 21.70 34.11 9.88
C GLN A 7 21.44 33.33 11.17
N TYR A 8 20.20 33.28 11.66
CA TYR A 8 19.87 32.48 12.85
C TYR A 8 19.88 30.97 12.59
N VAL A 9 19.51 30.51 11.39
CA VAL A 9 19.60 29.07 11.03
C VAL A 9 21.05 28.63 10.87
N PHE A 10 21.93 29.49 10.34
CA PHE A 10 23.35 29.19 10.22
C PHE A 10 24.05 29.19 11.59
N VAL A 11 23.74 30.16 12.47
CA VAL A 11 24.33 30.26 13.81
C VAL A 11 23.90 29.11 14.74
N VAL A 12 22.68 28.58 14.61
CA VAL A 12 22.23 27.41 15.40
C VAL A 12 22.94 26.12 14.95
N ILE A 13 23.23 25.97 13.66
CA ILE A 13 23.98 24.81 13.13
C ILE A 13 25.47 24.93 13.45
N SER A 14 26.04 26.14 13.47
CA SER A 14 27.43 26.38 13.89
C SER A 14 27.62 26.25 15.40
N ALA A 15 26.62 26.60 16.22
CA ALA A 15 26.69 26.46 17.68
C ALA A 15 26.61 25.00 18.16
N PHE A 16 26.01 24.10 17.38
CA PHE A 16 26.01 22.65 17.67
C PHE A 16 27.33 21.95 17.30
N LEU A 17 28.21 22.60 16.54
CA LEU A 17 29.49 22.05 16.08
C LEU A 17 30.70 22.45 16.95
N ILE A 18 30.52 23.25 17.99
CA ILE A 18 31.64 23.79 18.81
C ILE A 18 31.61 23.27 20.27
N SER A 19 30.67 22.39 20.66
CA SER A 19 30.58 21.89 22.05
C SER A 19 31.05 20.45 22.28
N SER A 20 31.82 19.84 21.38
CA SER A 20 32.48 18.54 21.65
C SER A 20 33.97 18.74 21.92
N GLY A 21 34.25 19.40 23.04
CA GLY A 21 35.57 19.40 23.66
C GLY A 21 35.76 18.12 24.46
N SER A 22 36.79 17.38 24.08
CA SER A 22 37.38 16.17 24.63
C SER A 22 37.16 15.91 26.14
N LEU A 23 36.72 14.69 26.46
CA LEU A 23 37.01 14.02 27.72
C LEU A 23 37.35 12.55 27.38
N PHE A 24 38.60 12.32 26.99
CA PHE A 24 39.21 10.99 27.13
C PHE A 24 39.63 10.86 28.59
N ALA A 25 38.76 10.27 29.40
CA ALA A 25 39.17 9.74 30.69
C ALA A 25 39.89 8.42 30.44
N GLN A 26 41.19 8.39 30.75
CA GLN A 26 41.97 7.17 30.80
C GLN A 26 41.71 6.55 32.17
N ALA A 27 40.87 5.52 32.21
CA ALA A 27 40.59 4.78 33.43
C ALA A 27 41.81 3.95 33.82
N ASN A 28 42.32 4.18 35.02
CA ASN A 28 43.30 3.32 35.67
C ASN A 28 42.60 2.03 36.09
N ILE A 29 43.03 0.89 35.52
CA ILE A 29 42.51 -0.43 35.89
C ILE A 29 43.26 -0.92 37.13
N GLY A 30 42.58 -0.88 38.28
CA GLY A 30 43.03 -1.50 39.52
C GLY A 30 41.85 -1.68 40.48
N GLN A 31 41.55 -2.92 40.87
CA GLN A 31 40.45 -3.35 41.74
C GLN A 31 38.99 -3.10 41.28
N ASP A 32 38.74 -2.18 40.34
CA ASP A 32 37.41 -1.88 39.75
C ASP A 32 36.95 -2.90 38.66
N SER A 33 37.77 -3.90 38.32
CA SER A 33 37.61 -4.74 37.11
C SER A 33 36.38 -5.69 37.09
N TYR A 34 35.82 -6.09 38.23
CA TYR A 34 34.68 -7.03 38.24
C TYR A 34 33.31 -6.34 38.24
N GLU A 35 33.25 -5.08 38.69
CA GLU A 35 32.00 -4.30 38.72
C GLU A 35 31.56 -3.97 37.29
N ASP A 36 32.52 -3.59 36.42
CA ASP A 36 32.32 -3.44 34.97
C ASP A 36 31.76 -4.71 34.29
N ILE A 37 32.23 -5.89 34.72
CA ILE A 37 31.72 -7.17 34.20
C ILE A 37 30.26 -7.39 34.63
N TYR A 38 29.92 -7.09 35.88
CA TYR A 38 28.54 -7.22 36.37
C TYR A 38 27.59 -6.22 35.70
N GLU A 39 28.00 -4.97 35.53
CA GLU A 39 27.22 -3.97 34.80
C GLU A 39 26.99 -4.40 33.34
N LYS A 40 28.02 -4.96 32.69
CA LYS A 40 27.90 -5.48 31.33
C LYS A 40 26.92 -6.66 31.27
N ILE A 41 26.99 -7.58 32.23
CA ILE A 41 26.04 -8.70 32.34
C ILE A 41 24.62 -8.17 32.50
N GLU A 42 24.36 -7.22 33.41
CA GLU A 42 23.02 -6.63 33.60
C GLU A 42 22.49 -5.93 32.34
N SER A 43 23.35 -5.18 31.65
CA SER A 43 23.01 -4.51 30.40
C SER A 43 22.60 -5.51 29.32
N VAL A 44 23.36 -6.60 29.16
CA VAL A 44 23.04 -7.66 28.20
C VAL A 44 21.80 -8.45 28.61
N LEU A 45 21.60 -8.77 29.90
CA LEU A 45 20.38 -9.44 30.38
C LEU A 45 19.13 -8.64 30.00
N LYS A 46 19.13 -7.34 30.26
CA LYS A 46 18.02 -6.44 29.91
C LYS A 46 17.77 -6.39 28.40
N LYS A 47 18.83 -6.39 27.60
CA LYS A 47 18.74 -6.31 26.13
C LYS A 47 18.31 -7.64 25.48
N ALA A 48 18.73 -8.75 26.07
CA ALA A 48 18.47 -10.10 25.60
C ALA A 48 17.14 -10.67 26.11
N ASP A 49 16.45 -9.94 27.00
CA ASP A 49 15.23 -10.37 27.68
C ASP A 49 15.42 -11.71 28.43
N ILE A 50 16.62 -11.96 28.98
CA ILE A 50 16.92 -13.16 29.76
C ILE A 50 16.31 -12.99 31.16
N PRO A 51 15.41 -13.89 31.60
CA PRO A 51 14.74 -13.75 32.89
C PRO A 51 15.66 -13.88 34.10
N GLY A 52 16.57 -14.85 34.07
CA GLY A 52 17.47 -15.18 35.16
C GLY A 52 18.77 -15.80 34.66
N LEU A 53 19.87 -15.45 35.32
CA LEU A 53 21.22 -15.88 34.97
C LEU A 53 22.07 -16.09 36.23
N SER A 54 22.85 -17.16 36.26
CA SER A 54 23.91 -17.40 37.25
C SER A 54 25.27 -17.27 36.57
N PHE A 55 26.11 -16.38 37.08
CA PHE A 55 27.50 -16.19 36.64
C PHE A 55 28.45 -16.68 37.72
N THR A 56 29.38 -17.55 37.33
CA THR A 56 30.44 -18.09 38.18
C THR A 56 31.77 -17.72 37.57
N LEU A 57 32.67 -17.18 38.37
CA LEU A 57 34.05 -16.86 38.02
C LEU A 57 34.99 -17.55 39.02
N VAL A 58 35.96 -18.27 38.49
CA VAL A 58 37.12 -18.78 39.22
C VAL A 58 38.34 -17.99 38.72
N ASP A 59 39.00 -17.26 39.63
CA ASP A 59 40.25 -16.57 39.35
C ASP A 59 41.29 -17.05 40.36
N LYS A 60 42.19 -17.91 39.88
CA LYS A 60 43.12 -18.66 40.72
C LYS A 60 42.32 -19.39 41.81
N ASN A 61 42.57 -19.13 43.08
CA ASN A 61 41.88 -19.83 44.17
C ASN A 61 40.54 -19.18 44.57
N ASN A 62 40.24 -17.98 44.05
CA ASN A 62 39.04 -17.23 44.43
C ASN A 62 37.84 -17.64 43.56
N VAL A 63 36.67 -17.76 44.21
CA VAL A 63 35.40 -18.06 43.54
C VAL A 63 34.45 -16.89 43.77
N TYR A 64 33.89 -16.37 42.69
CA TYR A 64 32.86 -15.33 42.71
C TYR A 64 31.63 -15.86 41.99
N ILE A 65 30.50 -15.93 42.70
CA ILE A 65 29.22 -16.31 42.10
C ILE A 65 28.26 -15.12 42.25
N LYS A 66 27.71 -14.67 41.12
CA LYS A 66 26.73 -13.59 41.05
C LYS A 66 25.51 -14.06 40.28
N SER A 67 24.35 -13.89 40.90
CA SER A 67 23.06 -14.26 40.31
C SER A 67 22.26 -13.01 39.94
N PHE A 68 21.57 -13.07 38.82
CA PHE A 68 20.79 -11.96 38.25
C PHE A 68 19.39 -12.45 37.91
N GLY A 69 18.38 -11.58 38.10
CA GLY A 69 17.01 -11.83 37.69
C GLY A 69 16.29 -12.94 38.47
N TYR A 70 15.36 -13.63 37.81
CA TYR A 70 14.41 -14.56 38.42
C TYR A 70 14.50 -15.96 37.83
N ALA A 71 14.51 -16.97 38.71
CA ALA A 71 14.32 -18.38 38.38
C ALA A 71 12.86 -18.67 37.99
N ASP A 72 11.92 -17.90 38.54
CA ASP A 72 10.49 -17.89 38.19
C ASP A 72 9.98 -16.45 38.18
N ILE A 73 9.62 -15.94 36.99
CA ILE A 73 9.10 -14.57 36.79
C ILE A 73 7.75 -14.38 37.50
N GLU A 74 6.85 -15.36 37.41
CA GLU A 74 5.47 -15.25 37.88
C GLU A 74 5.43 -15.17 39.42
N ASN A 75 6.20 -16.03 40.07
CA ASN A 75 6.31 -16.08 41.53
C ASN A 75 7.41 -15.17 42.10
N LYS A 76 8.13 -14.43 41.23
CA LYS A 76 9.26 -13.55 41.60
C LYS A 76 10.34 -14.25 42.44
N ILE A 77 10.64 -15.51 42.12
CA ILE A 77 11.69 -16.28 42.81
C ILE A 77 13.05 -15.86 42.22
N PRO A 78 13.97 -15.26 43.00
CA PRO A 78 15.26 -14.80 42.47
C PRO A 78 16.16 -15.98 42.11
N VAL A 79 17.06 -15.77 41.14
CA VAL A 79 18.17 -16.70 40.92
C VAL A 79 19.15 -16.62 42.10
N THR A 80 19.65 -17.76 42.53
CA THR A 80 20.68 -17.90 43.56
C THR A 80 21.80 -18.81 43.05
N SER A 81 22.91 -18.90 43.78
CA SER A 81 24.01 -19.81 43.43
C SER A 81 23.57 -21.29 43.38
N LYS A 82 22.49 -21.64 44.07
CA LYS A 82 21.89 -22.98 44.15
C LYS A 82 20.85 -23.27 43.09
N THR A 83 20.42 -22.26 42.32
CA THR A 83 19.42 -22.43 41.26
C THR A 83 19.95 -23.35 40.17
N LEU A 84 19.16 -24.37 39.81
CA LEU A 84 19.53 -25.40 38.85
C LEU A 84 19.10 -25.00 37.43
N PHE A 85 20.00 -25.21 36.46
CA PHE A 85 19.80 -24.92 35.04
C PHE A 85 20.22 -26.12 34.20
N GLU A 86 19.57 -26.34 33.06
CA GLU A 86 20.08 -27.27 32.05
C GLU A 86 21.31 -26.67 31.35
N LEU A 87 22.36 -27.49 31.21
CA LEU A 87 23.66 -27.08 30.69
C LEU A 87 23.76 -27.12 29.16
N GLY A 88 22.74 -27.62 28.45
CA GLY A 88 22.82 -27.81 27.01
C GLY A 88 24.10 -28.57 26.59
N SER A 89 24.68 -28.22 25.45
CA SER A 89 25.87 -28.88 24.93
C SER A 89 27.12 -28.85 25.81
N THR A 90 27.19 -28.00 26.84
CA THR A 90 28.30 -28.07 27.83
C THR A 90 28.28 -29.38 28.64
N SER A 91 27.17 -30.10 28.61
CA SER A 91 27.03 -31.48 29.11
C SER A 91 28.06 -32.45 28.49
N LYS A 92 28.47 -32.21 27.25
CA LYS A 92 29.37 -33.09 26.49
C LYS A 92 30.71 -33.29 27.18
N ALA A 93 31.22 -32.28 27.87
CA ALA A 93 32.47 -32.38 28.63
C ALA A 93 32.41 -33.46 29.72
N PHE A 94 31.26 -33.66 30.37
CA PHE A 94 31.08 -34.71 31.37
C PHE A 94 31.02 -36.10 30.74
N THR A 95 30.31 -36.25 29.61
CA THR A 95 30.26 -37.50 28.84
C THR A 95 31.64 -37.88 28.29
N ALA A 96 32.39 -36.91 27.79
CA ALA A 96 33.75 -37.14 27.34
C ALA A 96 34.68 -37.56 28.49
N LEU A 97 34.56 -36.92 29.67
CA LEU A 97 35.32 -37.31 30.84
C LEU A 97 35.02 -38.75 31.26
N ALA A 98 33.76 -39.20 31.18
CA ALA A 98 33.37 -40.59 31.43
C ALA A 98 34.02 -41.56 30.44
N ILE A 99 34.03 -41.25 29.14
CA ILE A 99 34.71 -42.07 28.12
C ILE A 99 36.22 -42.15 28.38
N LEU A 100 36.86 -41.02 28.71
CA LEU A 100 38.30 -40.99 29.02
C LEU A 100 38.62 -41.74 30.33
N GLN A 101 37.72 -41.74 31.30
CA GLN A 101 37.83 -42.56 32.51
C GLN A 101 37.74 -44.06 32.18
N MET A 102 36.76 -44.47 31.36
CA MET A 102 36.64 -45.87 30.93
C MET A 102 37.87 -46.35 30.13
N GLU A 103 38.47 -45.47 29.34
CA GLU A 103 39.74 -45.76 28.65
C GLU A 103 40.90 -45.91 29.65
N LYS A 104 41.01 -44.99 30.63
CA LYS A 104 42.01 -45.08 31.71
C LYS A 104 41.89 -46.39 32.50
N ASP A 105 40.66 -46.83 32.75
CA ASP A 105 40.34 -48.07 33.45
C ASP A 105 40.43 -49.31 32.53
N SER A 106 40.90 -49.13 31.28
CA SER A 106 41.07 -50.18 30.27
C SER A 106 39.79 -50.93 29.89
N LEU A 107 38.62 -50.34 30.13
CA LEU A 107 37.31 -50.87 29.73
C LEU A 107 37.05 -50.67 28.23
N ILE A 108 37.63 -49.62 27.64
CA ILE A 108 37.54 -49.31 26.20
C ILE A 108 38.86 -48.80 25.63
N ARG A 109 39.01 -48.76 24.31
CA ARG A 109 40.07 -48.00 23.63
C ARG A 109 39.46 -46.98 22.67
N LEU A 110 40.02 -45.77 22.59
CA LEU A 110 39.46 -44.73 21.73
C LEU A 110 39.51 -45.07 20.23
N ASP A 111 40.48 -45.90 19.83
CA ASP A 111 40.60 -46.38 18.44
C ASP A 111 39.70 -47.60 18.14
N ASP A 112 38.96 -48.11 19.12
CA ASP A 112 37.99 -49.18 18.89
C ASP A 112 36.84 -48.68 18.00
N PHE A 113 36.40 -49.55 17.10
CA PHE A 113 35.23 -49.28 16.28
C PHE A 113 33.96 -49.34 17.13
N VAL A 114 33.04 -48.41 16.90
CA VAL A 114 31.73 -48.37 17.57
C VAL A 114 30.97 -49.70 17.43
N SER A 115 31.11 -50.37 16.28
CA SER A 115 30.49 -51.66 16.00
C SER A 115 30.96 -52.79 16.92
N TYR A 116 32.11 -52.65 17.58
CA TYR A 116 32.57 -53.61 18.59
C TYR A 116 31.62 -53.65 19.81
N TYR A 117 31.18 -52.48 20.26
CA TYR A 117 30.26 -52.34 21.40
C TYR A 117 28.79 -52.39 20.97
N LEU A 118 28.50 -51.98 19.73
CA LEU A 118 27.17 -51.95 19.14
C LEU A 118 27.17 -52.75 17.82
N PRO A 119 27.10 -54.10 17.84
CA PRO A 119 27.27 -54.93 16.64
C PRO A 119 26.30 -54.67 15.49
N TRP A 120 25.14 -54.07 15.80
CA TRP A 120 24.12 -53.71 14.81
C TRP A 120 24.36 -52.34 14.16
N PHE A 121 25.26 -51.51 14.69
CA PHE A 121 25.47 -50.14 14.25
C PHE A 121 26.32 -50.08 12.97
N LYS A 122 25.76 -49.48 11.93
CA LYS A 122 26.38 -49.35 10.61
C LYS A 122 26.11 -47.99 10.00
N LEU A 123 27.07 -47.43 9.25
CA LEU A 123 26.92 -46.21 8.46
C LEU A 123 27.33 -46.48 7.02
N ILE A 124 26.81 -45.69 6.07
CA ILE A 124 27.05 -45.90 4.64
C ILE A 124 27.73 -44.67 4.03
N TYR A 125 28.84 -44.86 3.33
CA TYR A 125 29.48 -43.82 2.53
C TYR A 125 29.78 -44.36 1.14
N ASP A 126 29.38 -43.64 0.10
CA ASP A 126 29.54 -44.04 -1.31
C ASP A 126 29.06 -45.47 -1.63
N GLY A 127 27.94 -45.87 -1.00
CA GLY A 127 27.33 -47.19 -1.19
C GLY A 127 27.98 -48.33 -0.42
N ALA A 128 29.07 -48.09 0.32
CA ALA A 128 29.76 -49.08 1.15
C ALA A 128 29.55 -48.84 2.66
N GLU A 129 29.55 -49.92 3.45
CA GLU A 129 29.58 -49.83 4.90
C GLU A 129 30.91 -49.21 5.36
N VAL A 130 30.82 -48.21 6.24
CA VAL A 130 31.99 -47.57 6.87
C VAL A 130 31.88 -47.66 8.39
N GLN A 131 33.03 -47.88 9.02
CA GLN A 131 33.14 -47.92 10.47
C GLN A 131 33.69 -46.59 10.99
N ILE A 132 33.27 -46.26 12.21
CA ILE A 132 33.74 -45.08 12.94
C ILE A 132 34.30 -45.49 14.29
N THR A 133 35.29 -44.74 14.79
CA THR A 133 35.93 -45.00 16.09
C THR A 133 35.34 -44.12 17.20
N ILE A 134 35.53 -44.52 18.45
CA ILE A 134 35.16 -43.72 19.63
C ILE A 134 35.85 -42.34 19.59
N LYS A 135 37.11 -42.29 19.18
CA LYS A 135 37.89 -41.05 18.98
C LYS A 135 37.21 -40.10 17.99
N GLN A 136 36.71 -40.62 16.87
CA GLN A 136 36.02 -39.81 15.87
C GLN A 136 34.70 -39.23 16.39
N LEU A 137 34.01 -39.93 17.31
CA LEU A 137 32.83 -39.40 17.98
C LEU A 137 33.19 -38.25 18.91
N LEU A 138 34.20 -38.43 19.78
CA LEU A 138 34.67 -37.42 20.73
C LEU A 138 35.06 -36.10 20.05
N HIS A 139 35.69 -36.19 18.87
CA HIS A 139 36.21 -35.03 18.13
C HIS A 139 35.31 -34.51 17.00
N HIS A 140 34.08 -35.02 16.88
CA HIS A 140 33.15 -34.65 15.80
C HIS A 140 33.73 -34.82 14.39
N THR A 141 34.48 -35.90 14.18
CA THR A 141 35.04 -36.28 12.86
C THR A 141 34.39 -37.55 12.29
N SER A 142 33.26 -38.00 12.84
CA SER A 142 32.50 -39.18 12.40
C SER A 142 31.86 -39.04 11.01
N GLY A 143 31.68 -37.81 10.50
CA GLY A 143 30.95 -37.53 9.26
C GLY A 143 29.43 -37.60 9.41
N VAL A 144 28.91 -37.83 10.63
CA VAL A 144 27.48 -37.75 10.93
C VAL A 144 27.02 -36.29 10.84
N PRO A 145 25.99 -35.97 10.05
CA PRO A 145 25.53 -34.60 9.87
C PRO A 145 24.87 -34.02 11.12
N MET A 146 24.97 -32.70 11.30
CA MET A 146 24.29 -31.97 12.39
C MET A 146 22.78 -32.14 12.32
N GLU A 147 22.20 -32.22 11.11
CA GLU A 147 20.74 -32.32 10.91
C GLU A 147 20.11 -33.56 11.54
N ALA A 148 20.92 -34.58 11.86
CA ALA A 148 20.45 -35.81 12.50
C ALA A 148 19.78 -35.54 13.86
N ILE A 149 20.12 -34.44 14.55
CA ILE A 149 19.47 -33.98 15.79
C ILE A 149 17.95 -33.79 15.65
N SER A 150 17.46 -33.45 14.44
CA SER A 150 16.02 -33.30 14.18
C SER A 150 15.24 -34.61 14.24
N GLY A 151 15.93 -35.75 14.20
CA GLY A 151 15.35 -37.09 14.24
C GLY A 151 15.16 -37.65 15.66
N ILE A 152 15.77 -37.02 16.68
CA ILE A 152 15.75 -37.52 18.07
C ILE A 152 14.29 -37.64 18.56
N PRO A 153 13.87 -38.81 19.07
CA PRO A 153 12.49 -39.04 19.45
C PRO A 153 12.22 -38.42 20.83
N GLN A 154 11.06 -37.80 20.98
CA GLN A 154 10.59 -37.30 22.27
C GLN A 154 10.20 -38.46 23.19
N GLY A 155 10.62 -38.39 24.46
CA GLY A 155 10.16 -39.25 25.55
C GLY A 155 11.23 -39.55 26.59
N GLU A 156 10.85 -40.35 27.59
CA GLU A 156 11.59 -40.53 28.85
C GLU A 156 11.85 -42.00 29.24
N SER A 157 11.43 -42.97 28.43
CA SER A 157 11.66 -44.40 28.72
C SER A 157 13.14 -44.78 28.69
N ASP A 158 13.52 -45.86 29.38
CA ASP A 158 14.90 -46.32 29.52
C ASP A 158 15.56 -46.66 28.18
N ASP A 159 14.77 -47.08 27.19
CA ASP A 159 15.27 -47.44 25.86
C ASP A 159 15.46 -46.24 24.91
N MET A 160 15.25 -45.01 25.37
CA MET A 160 15.28 -43.83 24.50
C MET A 160 16.67 -43.49 23.95
N LEU A 161 17.73 -43.77 24.70
CA LEU A 161 19.10 -43.59 24.22
C LEU A 161 19.42 -44.54 23.06
N GLU A 162 19.08 -45.83 23.22
CA GLU A 162 19.24 -46.81 22.15
C GLU A 162 18.37 -46.48 20.93
N LYS A 163 17.11 -46.07 21.12
CA LYS A 163 16.23 -45.60 20.04
C LYS A 163 16.84 -44.41 19.29
N THR A 164 17.47 -43.48 20.00
CA THR A 164 18.13 -42.30 19.42
C THR A 164 19.29 -42.71 18.51
N VAL A 165 20.15 -43.61 18.97
CA VAL A 165 21.27 -44.11 18.15
C VAL A 165 20.77 -44.94 16.95
N ARG A 166 19.70 -45.72 17.11
CA ARG A 166 19.12 -46.51 16.02
C ARG A 166 18.56 -45.67 14.87
N ILE A 167 18.21 -44.41 15.09
CA ILE A 167 17.70 -43.52 14.01
C ILE A 167 18.74 -43.25 12.93
N ILE A 168 20.02 -43.23 13.30
CA ILE A 168 21.11 -43.00 12.35
C ILE A 168 21.74 -44.31 11.84
N ASN A 169 21.17 -45.46 12.20
CA ASN A 169 21.62 -46.72 11.63
C ASN A 169 21.39 -46.71 10.11
N GLU A 170 22.39 -47.13 9.35
CA GLU A 170 22.44 -47.09 7.89
C GLU A 170 22.35 -45.67 7.28
N LEU A 171 22.63 -44.63 8.08
CA LEU A 171 22.65 -43.26 7.58
C LEU A 171 23.72 -43.10 6.50
N LYS A 172 23.34 -42.45 5.39
CA LYS A 172 24.24 -42.10 4.29
C LYS A 172 25.03 -40.84 4.61
N LEU A 173 26.33 -41.00 4.82
CA LEU A 173 27.24 -39.90 5.12
C LEU A 173 27.58 -39.11 3.85
N LYS A 174 27.70 -37.79 3.98
CA LYS A 174 28.19 -36.90 2.90
C LYS A 174 29.71 -36.80 2.88
N ARG A 175 30.37 -37.21 3.96
CA ARG A 175 31.81 -37.07 4.19
C ARG A 175 32.34 -38.38 4.77
N LEU A 176 33.56 -38.73 4.36
CA LEU A 176 34.26 -39.88 4.90
C LEU A 176 34.68 -39.61 6.36
N PRO A 177 34.49 -40.56 7.29
CA PRO A 177 34.95 -40.41 8.67
C PRO A 177 36.44 -40.10 8.77
N GLY A 178 36.81 -39.25 9.74
CA GLY A 178 38.17 -38.81 10.01
C GLY A 178 38.74 -37.77 9.04
N LYS A 179 37.96 -37.26 8.08
CA LYS A 179 38.47 -36.31 7.05
C LYS A 179 38.09 -34.86 7.27
N LYS A 180 37.04 -34.57 8.04
CA LYS A 180 36.57 -33.21 8.30
C LYS A 180 35.86 -33.13 9.65
N TYR A 181 36.03 -32.01 10.34
CA TYR A 181 35.18 -31.64 11.45
C TYR A 181 33.75 -31.33 10.99
N GLU A 182 32.78 -31.97 11.62
CA GLU A 182 31.34 -31.78 11.42
C GLU A 182 30.62 -32.00 12.76
N TYR A 183 30.26 -30.91 13.44
CA TYR A 183 29.59 -30.96 14.75
C TYR A 183 28.28 -31.74 14.65
N SER A 184 28.12 -32.76 15.50
CA SER A 184 26.90 -33.56 15.55
C SER A 184 26.61 -34.06 16.95
N THR A 185 25.51 -33.58 17.52
CA THR A 185 25.04 -33.93 18.85
C THR A 185 24.94 -35.44 19.07
N ILE A 186 24.47 -36.18 18.07
CA ILE A 186 24.27 -37.64 18.14
C ILE A 186 25.57 -38.41 18.38
N ASN A 187 26.73 -37.83 18.06
CA ASN A 187 28.00 -38.47 18.39
C ASN A 187 28.12 -38.76 19.90
N TYR A 188 27.63 -37.84 20.74
CA TYR A 188 27.68 -37.99 22.19
C TYR A 188 26.58 -38.93 22.71
N ASP A 189 25.46 -39.06 22.01
CA ASP A 189 24.42 -40.05 22.33
C ASP A 189 24.93 -41.47 22.07
N ILE A 190 25.72 -41.68 21.00
CA ILE A 190 26.42 -42.94 20.76
C ILE A 190 27.40 -43.24 21.90
N LEU A 191 28.20 -42.25 22.33
CA LEU A 191 29.13 -42.41 23.45
C LEU A 191 28.39 -42.79 24.74
N GLY A 192 27.26 -42.13 25.03
CA GLY A 192 26.40 -42.48 26.16
C GLY A 192 25.90 -43.92 26.10
N LEU A 193 25.48 -44.39 24.92
CA LEU A 193 25.03 -45.78 24.77
C LEU A 193 26.17 -46.77 24.96
N ILE A 194 27.39 -46.44 24.53
CA ILE A 194 28.59 -47.26 24.80
C ILE A 194 28.85 -47.34 26.31
N ILE A 195 28.73 -46.23 27.05
CA ILE A 195 28.83 -46.21 28.52
C ILE A 195 27.83 -47.20 29.12
N GLU A 196 26.56 -47.17 28.69
CA GLU A 196 25.54 -48.11 29.20
C GLU A 196 25.87 -49.57 28.90
N LYS A 197 26.28 -49.88 27.66
CA LYS A 197 26.57 -51.28 27.26
C LYS A 197 27.81 -51.85 27.93
N VAL A 198 28.82 -51.03 28.21
CA VAL A 198 30.07 -51.50 28.82
C VAL A 198 29.96 -51.56 30.34
N SER A 199 29.29 -50.60 30.97
CA SER A 199 29.15 -50.55 32.45
C SER A 199 27.99 -51.36 33.00
N ASN A 200 26.96 -51.66 32.19
CA ASN A 200 25.65 -52.16 32.63
C ASN A 200 24.90 -51.25 33.61
N LEU A 201 25.30 -49.98 33.72
CA LEU A 201 24.58 -48.92 34.42
C LEU A 201 23.84 -48.05 33.40
N SER A 202 22.74 -47.41 33.79
CA SER A 202 22.19 -46.33 32.96
C SER A 202 23.20 -45.18 32.84
N PHE A 203 23.14 -44.41 31.76
CA PHE A 203 24.06 -43.30 31.56
C PHE A 203 24.00 -42.30 32.73
N GLU A 204 22.80 -42.04 33.25
CA GLU A 204 22.59 -41.14 34.38
C GLU A 204 23.20 -41.66 35.68
N GLU A 205 23.09 -42.97 35.96
CA GLU A 205 23.70 -43.61 37.12
C GLU A 205 25.22 -43.62 37.04
N TYR A 206 25.78 -43.94 35.86
CA TYR A 206 27.23 -43.95 35.65
C TYR A 206 27.83 -42.58 35.94
N LEU A 207 27.28 -41.51 35.35
CA LEU A 207 27.79 -40.16 35.62
C LEU A 207 27.67 -39.77 37.09
N ARG A 208 26.57 -40.12 37.75
CA ARG A 208 26.39 -39.84 39.19
C ARG A 208 27.47 -40.52 40.04
N GLU A 209 27.70 -41.82 39.81
CA GLU A 209 28.58 -42.64 40.66
C GLU A 209 30.07 -42.45 40.35
N HIS A 210 30.43 -42.30 39.07
CA HIS A 210 31.82 -42.32 38.63
C HIS A 210 32.38 -40.94 38.30
N ILE A 211 31.53 -39.92 38.08
CA ILE A 211 31.97 -38.55 37.74
C ILE A 211 31.52 -37.54 38.80
N PHE A 212 30.22 -37.40 39.07
CA PHE A 212 29.70 -36.32 39.92
C PHE A 212 30.03 -36.52 41.40
N ALA A 213 29.79 -37.71 41.96
CA ALA A 213 30.09 -37.98 43.36
C ALA A 213 31.59 -37.88 43.69
N PRO A 214 32.53 -38.43 42.89
CA PRO A 214 33.97 -38.27 43.12
C PRO A 214 34.49 -36.84 42.97
N LEU A 215 33.79 -35.99 42.20
CA LEU A 215 34.09 -34.56 42.05
C LEU A 215 33.28 -33.67 43.02
N GLU A 216 32.53 -34.29 43.95
CA GLU A 216 31.68 -33.59 44.93
C GLU A 216 30.69 -32.59 44.30
N LEU A 217 30.17 -32.91 43.11
CA LEU A 217 29.16 -32.12 42.40
C LEU A 217 27.75 -32.55 42.85
N GLU A 218 27.42 -32.29 44.12
CA GLU A 218 26.23 -32.82 44.80
C GLU A 218 24.90 -32.32 44.22
N SER A 219 24.90 -31.16 43.57
CA SER A 219 23.72 -30.56 42.95
C SER A 219 23.58 -30.91 41.47
N THR A 220 24.56 -31.61 40.90
CA THR A 220 24.63 -31.92 39.47
C THR A 220 23.98 -33.27 39.17
N SER A 221 23.10 -33.30 38.17
CA SER A 221 22.39 -34.50 37.75
C SER A 221 22.12 -34.52 36.24
N VAL A 222 21.48 -35.58 35.74
CA VAL A 222 21.13 -35.72 34.32
C VAL A 222 19.63 -35.88 34.16
N GLY A 223 19.01 -35.09 33.29
CA GLY A 223 17.60 -35.16 32.86
C GLY A 223 16.56 -34.76 33.92
N LYS A 224 16.81 -35.04 35.19
CA LYS A 224 15.94 -34.73 36.34
C LYS A 224 16.72 -33.97 37.42
N PRO A 225 16.20 -32.85 37.94
CA PRO A 225 16.88 -32.08 38.99
C PRO A 225 16.88 -32.85 40.31
N VAL A 226 17.91 -32.66 41.13
CA VAL A 226 18.04 -33.31 42.45
C VAL A 226 17.15 -32.69 43.54
N ASN A 227 16.64 -31.47 43.31
CA ASN A 227 15.83 -30.73 44.28
C ASN A 227 14.88 -29.73 43.58
N ASN A 228 14.12 -28.96 44.37
CA ASN A 228 13.12 -28.01 43.87
C ASN A 228 13.70 -26.64 43.45
N TYR A 229 15.02 -26.45 43.42
CA TYR A 229 15.65 -25.20 42.97
C TYR A 229 15.77 -25.09 41.43
N PHE A 230 15.08 -25.95 40.68
CA PHE A 230 15.08 -25.94 39.22
C PHE A 230 14.38 -24.68 38.68
N ALA A 231 15.11 -23.88 37.89
CA ALA A 231 14.54 -22.70 37.27
C ALA A 231 13.47 -23.08 36.23
N LYS A 232 12.45 -22.24 36.08
CA LYS A 232 11.53 -22.36 34.95
C LYS A 232 12.25 -21.95 33.67
N GLY A 233 12.00 -22.69 32.58
CA GLY A 233 12.55 -22.40 31.26
C GLY A 233 11.71 -21.40 30.48
N TYR A 234 12.38 -20.47 29.79
CA TYR A 234 11.71 -19.42 29.02
C TYR A 234 12.18 -19.39 27.56
N LYS A 235 11.30 -18.85 26.71
CA LYS A 235 11.56 -18.60 25.30
C LYS A 235 11.02 -17.24 24.91
N ILE A 236 11.78 -16.48 24.14
CA ILE A 236 11.31 -15.18 23.64
C ILE A 236 10.14 -15.39 22.68
N SER A 237 9.07 -14.65 22.91
CA SER A 237 7.88 -14.62 22.07
C SER A 237 7.18 -13.27 22.19
N PHE A 238 6.93 -12.61 21.06
CA PHE A 238 6.28 -11.29 21.00
C PHE A 238 6.97 -10.26 21.90
N PHE A 239 8.28 -10.08 21.69
CA PHE A 239 9.12 -9.10 22.39
C PHE A 239 9.23 -9.32 23.91
N SER A 240 8.92 -10.52 24.40
CA SER A 240 8.94 -10.82 25.83
C SER A 240 9.28 -12.29 26.10
N PRO A 241 9.92 -12.62 27.23
CA PRO A 241 10.13 -14.01 27.63
C PRO A 241 8.80 -14.63 28.06
N ARG A 242 8.51 -15.84 27.57
CA ARG A 242 7.33 -16.63 27.94
C ARG A 242 7.78 -17.99 28.44
N GLU A 243 7.16 -18.46 29.52
CA GLU A 243 7.42 -19.80 30.05
C GLU A 243 7.16 -20.81 28.93
N TYR A 244 8.10 -21.74 28.75
CA TYR A 244 8.02 -22.75 27.71
C TYR A 244 8.29 -24.12 28.31
N TYR A 245 7.42 -25.08 28.00
CA TYR A 245 7.57 -26.47 28.41
C TYR A 245 8.22 -27.24 27.27
N ALA A 246 9.55 -27.36 27.31
CA ALA A 246 10.29 -28.11 26.32
C ALA A 246 9.90 -29.60 26.33
N PRO A 247 9.77 -30.24 25.17
CA PRO A 247 9.68 -31.69 25.09
C PRO A 247 10.90 -32.34 25.75
N LYS A 248 10.69 -33.47 26.43
CA LYS A 248 11.77 -34.25 27.05
C LYS A 248 12.41 -35.18 26.02
N TYR A 249 13.74 -35.18 25.96
CA TYR A 249 14.54 -35.97 25.04
C TYR A 249 15.59 -36.78 25.80
N ARG A 250 15.15 -37.79 26.55
CA ARG A 250 16.08 -38.57 27.41
C ARG A 250 17.22 -39.20 26.62
N GLY A 251 16.96 -39.63 25.39
CA GLY A 251 18.02 -40.19 24.52
C GLY A 251 19.11 -39.20 24.10
N ASN A 252 18.94 -37.91 24.39
CA ASN A 252 19.93 -36.85 24.16
C ASN A 252 20.60 -36.38 25.48
N ASN A 253 20.36 -37.10 26.58
CA ASN A 253 20.96 -36.80 27.88
C ASN A 253 22.49 -36.66 27.82
N PRO A 254 23.24 -37.56 27.14
CA PRO A 254 24.70 -37.47 27.05
C PRO A 254 25.20 -36.20 26.37
N ALA A 255 24.39 -35.61 25.50
CA ALA A 255 24.82 -34.47 24.72
C ALA A 255 24.32 -33.13 25.26
N GLY A 256 23.28 -33.09 26.11
CA GLY A 256 22.54 -31.84 26.35
C GLY A 256 21.85 -31.63 27.69
N TYR A 257 21.63 -32.65 28.53
CA TYR A 257 20.72 -32.53 29.67
C TYR A 257 21.37 -32.79 31.04
N VAL A 258 22.66 -32.48 31.19
CA VAL A 258 23.21 -32.27 32.53
C VAL A 258 22.55 -31.02 33.12
N ILE A 259 22.19 -31.08 34.39
CA ILE A 259 21.58 -30.01 35.17
C ILE A 259 22.57 -29.67 36.29
N SER A 260 22.91 -28.40 36.46
CA SER A 260 23.85 -27.96 37.50
C SER A 260 23.53 -26.54 37.98
N ASN A 261 24.29 -26.04 38.96
CA ASN A 261 24.16 -24.70 39.55
C ASN A 261 25.53 -23.99 39.62
N GLY A 262 25.56 -22.77 40.15
CA GLY A 262 26.80 -21.98 40.24
C GLY A 262 27.83 -22.59 41.20
N ASP A 263 27.37 -23.17 42.31
CA ASP A 263 28.25 -23.75 43.34
C ASP A 263 29.05 -24.96 42.79
N ASP A 264 28.37 -25.88 42.11
CA ASP A 264 29.01 -27.05 41.49
C ASP A 264 29.86 -26.66 40.28
N MET A 265 29.40 -25.70 39.46
CA MET A 265 30.19 -25.20 38.33
C MET A 265 31.50 -24.55 38.76
N ALA A 266 31.55 -23.93 39.95
CA ALA A 266 32.80 -23.40 40.50
C ALA A 266 33.80 -24.54 40.80
N LYS A 267 33.34 -25.64 41.42
CA LYS A 267 34.18 -26.83 41.67
C LYS A 267 34.65 -27.44 40.36
N TRP A 268 33.73 -27.61 39.40
CA TRP A 268 34.06 -28.12 38.07
C TRP A 268 35.16 -27.30 37.40
N LEU A 269 35.04 -25.96 37.39
CA LEU A 269 36.05 -25.06 36.84
C LEU A 269 37.40 -25.18 37.55
N LYS A 270 37.44 -25.33 38.88
CA LYS A 270 38.70 -25.54 39.61
C LYS A 270 39.42 -26.82 39.20
N TYR A 271 38.68 -27.91 38.96
CA TYR A 271 39.27 -29.15 38.43
C TYR A 271 39.76 -28.96 36.99
N GLN A 272 38.98 -28.29 36.13
CA GLN A 272 39.40 -28.00 34.75
C GLN A 272 40.68 -27.15 34.70
N LEU A 273 40.89 -26.26 35.66
CA LEU A 273 42.06 -25.38 35.76
C LEU A 273 43.26 -26.01 36.50
N SER A 274 43.15 -27.28 36.94
CA SER A 274 44.17 -27.93 37.79
C SER A 274 44.52 -27.09 39.03
N ILE A 275 43.52 -26.45 39.65
CA ILE A 275 43.66 -25.73 40.93
C ILE A 275 43.54 -26.72 42.08
N ASP A 276 42.46 -27.48 42.08
CA ASP A 276 42.24 -28.58 43.01
C ASP A 276 42.70 -29.87 42.32
N THR A 277 43.66 -30.57 42.92
CA THR A 277 44.18 -31.82 42.37
C THR A 277 43.30 -32.99 42.76
N ASN A 278 43.04 -33.89 41.82
CA ASN A 278 42.32 -35.13 42.10
C ASN A 278 42.78 -36.27 41.18
N SER A 279 42.14 -37.43 41.30
CA SER A 279 42.43 -38.61 40.46
C SER A 279 42.11 -38.41 38.97
N PHE A 280 41.43 -37.32 38.60
CA PHE A 280 41.01 -36.99 37.23
C PHE A 280 41.99 -36.08 36.49
N ASP A 281 42.99 -35.47 37.15
CA ASP A 281 43.94 -34.51 36.53
C ASP A 281 44.49 -35.00 35.17
N GLY A 282 44.92 -36.27 35.10
CA GLY A 282 45.44 -36.86 33.86
C GLY A 282 44.43 -36.95 32.72
N ILE A 283 43.17 -37.27 33.01
CA ILE A 283 42.11 -37.37 31.99
C ILE A 283 41.46 -36.02 31.67
N ILE A 284 41.44 -35.08 32.62
CA ILE A 284 41.05 -33.68 32.36
C ILE A 284 42.02 -33.05 31.37
N ASN A 285 43.33 -33.14 31.62
CA ASN A 285 44.33 -32.62 30.69
C ASN A 285 44.24 -33.28 29.30
N LYS A 286 43.95 -34.60 29.25
CA LYS A 286 43.70 -35.29 27.99
C LYS A 286 42.44 -34.79 27.27
N SER A 287 41.40 -34.40 28.01
CA SER A 287 40.16 -33.85 27.44
C SER A 287 40.36 -32.50 26.73
N HIS A 288 41.42 -31.77 27.07
CA HIS A 288 41.74 -30.47 26.47
C HIS A 288 42.54 -30.57 25.18
N LEU A 289 42.99 -31.76 24.78
CA LEU A 289 43.81 -31.95 23.59
C LEU A 289 42.93 -32.02 22.33
N PRO A 290 43.03 -31.05 21.40
CA PRO A 290 42.22 -31.05 20.19
C PRO A 290 42.70 -32.08 19.16
N ASP A 291 41.78 -32.53 18.31
CA ASP A 291 42.14 -33.28 17.11
C ASP A 291 42.67 -32.33 16.02
N LEU A 292 43.97 -32.37 15.80
CA LEU A 292 44.66 -31.56 14.78
C LEU A 292 44.79 -32.29 13.42
N THR A 293 44.19 -33.48 13.27
CA THR A 293 44.24 -34.23 12.00
C THR A 293 43.27 -33.71 10.94
N VAL A 294 42.33 -32.84 11.35
CA VAL A 294 41.37 -32.16 10.47
C VAL A 294 41.55 -30.64 10.56
N THR A 295 41.09 -29.92 9.53
CA THR A 295 41.14 -28.46 9.53
C THR A 295 40.28 -27.87 10.64
N PRO A 296 40.77 -26.85 11.38
CA PRO A 296 39.98 -26.14 12.39
C PRO A 296 38.67 -25.55 11.84
N HIS A 297 37.67 -25.39 12.70
CA HIS A 297 36.42 -24.70 12.40
C HIS A 297 36.54 -23.23 12.76
N GLY A 298 36.75 -22.38 11.74
CA GLY A 298 37.13 -20.99 11.97
C GLY A 298 38.51 -20.94 12.61
N LEU A 299 38.60 -20.49 13.87
CA LEU A 299 39.83 -20.44 14.65
C LEU A 299 39.96 -21.59 15.67
N ALA A 300 38.92 -22.39 15.89
CA ALA A 300 38.90 -23.40 16.95
C ALA A 300 38.97 -24.84 16.44
N SER A 301 39.64 -25.71 17.19
CA SER A 301 39.64 -27.17 17.02
C SER A 301 38.88 -27.84 18.16
N TYR A 302 38.31 -29.02 17.94
CA TYR A 302 37.47 -29.70 18.95
C TYR A 302 38.25 -30.73 19.78
N ALA A 303 38.05 -30.70 21.10
CA ALA A 303 38.71 -31.53 22.09
C ALA A 303 37.68 -32.10 23.07
N SER A 304 37.18 -33.32 22.86
CA SER A 304 36.45 -34.10 23.87
C SER A 304 35.46 -33.30 24.73
N GLY A 305 34.54 -32.57 24.09
CA GLY A 305 33.53 -31.77 24.79
C GLY A 305 33.87 -30.27 24.89
N TRP A 306 34.98 -29.84 24.28
CA TRP A 306 35.48 -28.47 24.28
C TRP A 306 35.87 -27.98 22.89
N MET A 307 35.74 -26.68 22.67
CA MET A 307 36.40 -25.91 21.61
C MET A 307 37.73 -25.38 22.16
N VAL A 308 38.79 -25.51 21.38
CA VAL A 308 40.14 -25.04 21.71
C VAL A 308 40.58 -24.04 20.67
N GLU A 309 40.71 -22.79 21.08
CA GLU A 309 41.06 -21.65 20.23
C GLU A 309 42.43 -21.10 20.65
N PRO A 310 43.42 -21.01 19.74
CA PRO A 310 44.68 -20.33 20.01
C PRO A 310 44.42 -18.82 19.99
N TYR A 311 44.33 -18.20 21.16
CA TYR A 311 43.88 -16.82 21.36
C TYR A 311 44.89 -16.02 22.21
N GLY A 312 46.15 -15.93 21.73
CA GLY A 312 47.28 -15.49 22.55
C GLY A 312 47.67 -16.57 23.55
N ASP A 313 46.90 -16.68 24.64
CA ASP A 313 46.84 -17.84 25.54
C ASP A 313 45.81 -18.85 25.01
N ILE A 314 45.90 -20.12 25.42
CA ILE A 314 44.94 -21.14 24.98
C ILE A 314 43.58 -20.87 25.64
N LYS A 315 42.54 -20.65 24.83
CA LYS A 315 41.16 -20.52 25.29
C LYS A 315 40.40 -21.81 25.03
N ILE A 316 39.84 -22.37 26.11
CA ILE A 316 39.03 -23.59 26.05
C ILE A 316 37.62 -23.25 26.47
N TYR A 317 36.62 -23.60 25.66
CA TYR A 317 35.23 -23.25 25.97
C TYR A 317 34.22 -24.19 25.30
N HIS A 318 32.98 -24.14 25.74
CA HIS A 318 31.85 -24.71 25.02
C HIS A 318 30.58 -23.91 25.35
N GLU A 319 29.77 -23.64 24.34
CA GLU A 319 28.43 -23.06 24.46
C GLU A 319 27.35 -24.14 24.56
N GLY A 320 26.31 -23.90 25.35
CA GLY A 320 25.18 -24.79 25.53
C GLY A 320 23.87 -24.13 25.16
N LEU A 321 23.02 -24.85 24.41
CA LEU A 321 21.68 -24.40 24.08
C LEU A 321 20.70 -25.56 24.13
N ASN A 322 19.63 -25.39 24.90
CA ASN A 322 18.44 -26.23 24.91
C ASN A 322 17.22 -25.37 24.59
N PRO A 323 16.03 -25.96 24.32
CA PRO A 323 14.84 -25.19 23.98
C PRO A 323 14.40 -24.16 25.05
N ASN A 324 14.84 -24.35 26.29
CA ASN A 324 14.46 -23.58 27.49
C ASN A 324 15.61 -22.86 28.19
N PHE A 325 16.86 -23.25 27.91
CA PHE A 325 18.03 -22.86 28.70
C PHE A 325 19.21 -22.61 27.76
N SER A 326 20.16 -21.79 28.22
CA SER A 326 21.45 -21.66 27.59
C SER A 326 22.56 -21.58 28.62
N SER A 327 23.76 -21.94 28.19
CA SER A 327 24.93 -21.85 29.04
C SER A 327 26.19 -21.55 28.24
N PHE A 328 27.23 -21.16 28.97
CA PHE A 328 28.58 -21.06 28.46
C PHE A 328 29.54 -21.46 29.56
N VAL A 329 30.52 -22.29 29.24
CA VAL A 329 31.60 -22.65 30.15
C VAL A 329 32.89 -22.44 29.39
N GLY A 330 33.84 -21.68 29.96
CA GLY A 330 35.12 -21.48 29.31
C GLY A 330 36.18 -20.95 30.25
N PHE A 331 37.45 -21.20 29.91
CA PHE A 331 38.58 -20.96 30.79
C PHE A 331 39.88 -20.77 30.01
N LEU A 332 40.83 -20.13 30.68
CA LEU A 332 42.20 -19.83 30.27
C LEU A 332 43.14 -20.59 31.23
N PRO A 333 43.58 -21.81 30.87
CA PRO A 333 44.41 -22.65 31.75
C PRO A 333 45.68 -21.94 32.23
N ASP A 334 46.37 -21.24 31.33
CA ASP A 334 47.65 -20.56 31.59
C ASP A 334 47.53 -19.47 32.67
N LYS A 335 46.36 -18.81 32.74
CA LYS A 335 46.05 -17.76 33.72
C LYS A 335 45.32 -18.28 34.96
N LYS A 336 44.87 -19.54 34.95
CA LYS A 336 43.98 -20.13 35.97
C LYS A 336 42.69 -19.33 36.16
N ILE A 337 42.10 -18.88 35.06
CA ILE A 337 40.84 -18.13 35.06
C ILE A 337 39.77 -18.95 34.34
N GLY A 338 38.58 -19.08 34.91
CA GLY A 338 37.47 -19.82 34.32
C GLY A 338 36.12 -19.21 34.67
N ILE A 339 35.16 -19.32 33.74
CA ILE A 339 33.81 -18.81 33.91
C ILE A 339 32.76 -19.83 33.52
N ALA A 340 31.61 -19.75 34.19
CA ALA A 340 30.39 -20.43 33.80
C ALA A 340 29.20 -19.45 33.85
N ILE A 341 28.40 -19.46 32.80
CA ILE A 341 27.17 -18.66 32.68
C ILE A 341 26.04 -19.64 32.44
N LEU A 342 25.02 -19.62 33.30
CA LEU A 342 23.83 -20.46 33.19
C LEU A 342 22.59 -19.56 33.11
N ALA A 343 21.76 -19.72 32.10
CA ALA A 343 20.59 -18.87 31.86
C ALA A 343 19.33 -19.69 31.63
N ASN A 344 18.20 -19.23 32.16
CA ASN A 344 16.89 -19.90 32.01
C ASN A 344 16.11 -19.45 30.77
N SER A 345 16.83 -19.14 29.68
CA SER A 345 16.22 -18.84 28.39
C SER A 345 17.08 -19.40 27.26
N ASN A 346 16.44 -19.90 26.20
CA ASN A 346 17.12 -20.24 24.95
C ASN A 346 17.62 -18.96 24.27
N SER A 347 18.88 -18.61 24.50
CA SER A 347 19.47 -17.35 24.07
C SER A 347 20.97 -17.50 23.79
N ASN A 348 21.38 -17.06 22.59
CA ASN A 348 22.80 -17.00 22.19
C ASN A 348 23.60 -15.97 23.00
N TYR A 349 22.93 -15.12 23.79
CA TYR A 349 23.60 -14.10 24.59
C TYR A 349 24.43 -14.67 25.75
N ALA A 350 24.15 -15.89 26.22
CA ALA A 350 25.01 -16.54 27.22
C ALA A 350 26.42 -16.81 26.66
N ALA A 351 26.50 -17.33 25.43
CA ALA A 351 27.76 -17.55 24.73
C ALA A 351 28.46 -16.24 24.37
N TYR A 352 27.71 -15.23 23.94
CA TYR A 352 28.24 -13.88 23.67
C TYR A 352 28.86 -13.25 24.93
N LEU A 353 28.15 -13.29 26.06
CA LEU A 353 28.67 -12.81 27.35
C LEU A 353 29.94 -13.56 27.74
N GLY A 354 29.94 -14.89 27.62
CA GLY A 354 31.09 -15.70 27.96
C GLY A 354 32.34 -15.34 27.16
N ASN A 355 32.18 -15.18 25.85
CA ASN A 355 33.27 -14.76 24.97
C ASN A 355 33.77 -13.34 25.30
N ILE A 356 32.88 -12.38 25.53
CA ILE A 356 33.28 -11.02 25.90
C ILE A 356 34.03 -11.01 27.22
N ILE A 357 33.49 -11.67 28.25
CA ILE A 357 34.06 -11.66 29.59
C ILE A 357 35.44 -12.32 29.56
N LEU A 358 35.61 -13.46 28.87
CA LEU A 358 36.94 -14.08 28.72
C LEU A 358 37.92 -13.17 27.98
N LYS A 359 37.50 -12.46 26.92
CA LYS A 359 38.38 -11.49 26.23
C LYS A 359 38.77 -10.32 27.14
N THR A 360 37.82 -9.78 27.90
CA THR A 360 38.08 -8.70 28.88
C THR A 360 39.07 -9.17 29.95
N LEU A 361 38.90 -10.38 30.48
CA LEU A 361 39.83 -10.97 31.45
C LEU A 361 41.20 -11.32 30.85
N ASN A 362 41.29 -11.48 29.52
CA ASN A 362 42.55 -11.70 28.81
C ASN A 362 43.35 -10.41 28.56
N ASN A 363 42.77 -9.23 28.83
CA ASN A 363 43.27 -7.88 28.48
C ASN A 363 43.40 -7.62 26.97
N ASP A 364 42.57 -8.27 26.15
CA ASP A 364 42.55 -8.03 24.71
C ASP A 364 41.58 -6.90 24.31
N GLU A 365 41.86 -6.21 23.20
CA GLU A 365 40.91 -5.26 22.63
C GLU A 365 39.59 -5.98 22.24
N ILE A 366 38.45 -5.42 22.65
CA ILE A 366 37.10 -5.93 22.33
C ILE A 366 36.70 -5.54 20.89
N SER A 367 37.61 -5.69 19.94
CA SER A 367 37.29 -5.58 18.53
C SER A 367 36.81 -6.96 18.03
N GLU A 368 35.69 -6.99 17.29
CA GLU A 368 35.17 -8.13 16.52
C GLU A 368 34.19 -9.16 17.14
N ILE A 369 33.65 -9.02 18.36
CA ILE A 369 32.51 -9.90 18.74
C ILE A 369 31.18 -9.29 18.28
N SER A 370 30.60 -9.85 17.21
CA SER A 370 29.25 -9.50 16.77
C SER A 370 28.23 -9.92 17.81
N GLU A 371 27.40 -8.98 18.23
CA GLU A 371 26.32 -9.25 19.16
C GLU A 371 25.24 -10.13 18.50
N PRO A 372 24.77 -11.21 19.16
CA PRO A 372 23.67 -12.01 18.66
C PRO A 372 22.42 -11.17 18.50
N GLU A 373 21.66 -11.38 17.44
CA GLU A 373 20.35 -10.76 17.30
C GLU A 373 19.23 -11.73 17.66
N ASN A 374 18.35 -11.35 18.58
CA ASN A 374 17.01 -11.96 18.70
C ASN A 374 16.08 -11.50 17.55
N SER A 375 16.57 -11.51 16.31
CA SER A 375 15.90 -10.93 15.14
C SER A 375 14.65 -11.72 14.73
N LEU A 376 14.68 -13.05 14.83
CA LEU A 376 13.56 -13.89 14.37
C LEU A 376 12.25 -13.57 15.11
N ASP A 377 12.25 -13.46 16.44
CA ASP A 377 11.03 -13.11 17.17
C ASP A 377 10.52 -11.71 16.78
N LYS A 378 11.42 -10.73 16.71
CA LYS A 378 11.07 -9.35 16.36
C LYS A 378 10.45 -9.28 14.96
N ILE A 379 11.07 -9.93 13.97
CA ILE A 379 10.59 -9.98 12.59
C ILE A 379 9.21 -10.63 12.53
N PHE A 380 9.03 -11.82 13.11
CA PHE A 380 7.77 -12.56 13.01
C PHE A 380 6.65 -11.96 13.85
N SER A 381 6.97 -11.31 14.97
CA SER A 381 6.01 -10.54 15.76
C SER A 381 5.49 -9.33 14.97
N LEU A 382 6.39 -8.62 14.29
CA LEU A 382 6.01 -7.50 13.42
C LEU A 382 5.16 -7.96 12.23
N ILE A 383 5.57 -9.04 11.55
CA ILE A 383 4.79 -9.66 10.48
C ILE A 383 3.39 -10.04 10.98
N SER A 384 3.30 -10.62 12.18
CA SER A 384 2.02 -10.98 12.80
C SER A 384 1.11 -9.77 13.01
N ILE A 385 1.65 -8.64 13.50
CA ILE A 385 0.89 -7.39 13.66
C ILE A 385 0.37 -6.90 12.29
N ILE A 386 1.24 -6.85 11.27
CA ILE A 386 0.86 -6.43 9.91
C ILE A 386 -0.25 -7.33 9.35
N LEU A 387 -0.14 -8.64 9.54
CA LEU A 387 -1.13 -9.61 9.07
C LEU A 387 -2.46 -9.50 9.81
N ILE A 388 -2.46 -9.21 11.12
CA ILE A 388 -3.67 -8.94 11.90
C ILE A 388 -4.38 -7.69 11.39
N VAL A 389 -3.65 -6.60 11.14
CA VAL A 389 -4.21 -5.37 10.56
C VAL A 389 -4.80 -5.65 9.17
N PHE A 390 -4.09 -6.41 8.34
CA PHE A 390 -4.54 -6.81 7.02
C PHE A 390 -5.82 -7.67 7.06
N LEU A 391 -5.85 -8.67 7.94
CA LEU A 391 -7.03 -9.52 8.18
C LEU A 391 -8.23 -8.72 8.69
N THR A 392 -7.99 -7.75 9.56
CA THR A 392 -9.02 -6.81 10.02
C THR A 392 -9.56 -5.99 8.85
N GLY A 393 -8.70 -5.54 7.94
CA GLY A 393 -9.10 -4.88 6.70
C GLY A 393 -9.96 -5.77 5.79
N ILE A 394 -9.59 -7.05 5.64
CA ILE A 394 -10.42 -8.04 4.92
C ILE A 394 -11.79 -8.19 5.59
N PHE A 395 -11.83 -8.29 6.91
CA PHE A 395 -13.08 -8.39 7.67
C PHE A 395 -13.98 -7.17 7.45
N VAL A 396 -13.41 -5.95 7.49
CA VAL A 396 -14.16 -4.70 7.19
C VAL A 396 -14.72 -4.72 5.77
N LEU A 397 -13.94 -5.18 4.78
CA LEU A 397 -14.40 -5.29 3.40
C LEU A 397 -15.51 -6.35 3.24
N LEU A 398 -15.41 -7.49 3.93
CA LEU A 398 -16.46 -8.50 3.98
C LEU A 398 -17.74 -7.95 4.62
N ALA A 399 -17.63 -7.25 5.76
CA ALA A 399 -18.76 -6.59 6.41
C ALA A 399 -19.41 -5.54 5.50
N TRP A 400 -18.61 -4.80 4.73
CA TRP A 400 -19.12 -3.86 3.72
C TRP A 400 -19.89 -4.57 2.59
N ILE A 401 -19.41 -5.74 2.13
CA ILE A 401 -20.14 -6.57 1.16
C ILE A 401 -21.46 -7.06 1.77
N VAL A 402 -21.45 -7.58 3.00
CA VAL A 402 -22.65 -8.04 3.72
C VAL A 402 -23.68 -6.92 3.85
N LYS A 403 -23.24 -5.70 4.22
CA LYS A 403 -24.12 -4.52 4.27
C LYS A 403 -24.77 -4.23 2.90
N GLY A 404 -24.02 -4.39 1.80
CA GLY A 404 -24.55 -4.26 0.44
C GLY A 404 -25.57 -5.34 0.06
N ILE A 405 -25.41 -6.57 0.58
CA ILE A 405 -26.39 -7.65 0.42
C ILE A 405 -27.68 -7.31 1.17
N ILE A 406 -27.57 -6.87 2.43
CA ILE A 406 -28.73 -6.47 3.26
C ILE A 406 -29.50 -5.32 2.60
N LYS A 407 -28.79 -4.35 2.01
CA LYS A 407 -29.38 -3.24 1.26
C LYS A 407 -29.92 -3.61 -0.13
N LYS A 408 -29.81 -4.88 -0.54
CA LYS A 408 -30.17 -5.39 -1.90
C LYS A 408 -29.42 -4.68 -3.05
N GLU A 409 -28.28 -4.04 -2.75
CA GLU A 409 -27.39 -3.42 -3.74
C GLU A 409 -26.51 -4.45 -4.46
N ARG A 410 -26.36 -5.64 -3.85
CA ARG A 410 -25.63 -6.81 -4.35
C ARG A 410 -26.59 -7.99 -4.52
N GLN A 411 -26.50 -8.69 -5.65
CA GLN A 411 -27.34 -9.85 -5.94
C GLN A 411 -26.49 -11.02 -6.44
N PHE A 412 -26.91 -12.25 -6.13
CA PHE A 412 -26.25 -13.45 -6.59
C PHE A 412 -26.30 -13.53 -8.12
N LYS A 413 -25.17 -13.82 -8.74
CA LYS A 413 -25.06 -14.10 -10.17
C LYS A 413 -24.24 -15.36 -10.35
N VAL A 414 -24.75 -16.30 -11.16
CA VAL A 414 -23.98 -17.49 -11.54
C VAL A 414 -22.69 -17.04 -12.22
N PRO A 415 -21.51 -17.46 -11.72
CA PRO A 415 -20.23 -17.05 -12.32
C PRO A 415 -20.13 -17.58 -13.76
N ASP A 416 -19.71 -16.72 -14.67
CA ASP A 416 -19.42 -17.12 -16.05
C ASP A 416 -18.14 -17.95 -16.12
N SER A 417 -17.95 -18.71 -17.21
CA SER A 417 -16.78 -19.56 -17.42
C SER A 417 -15.46 -18.79 -17.22
N LYS A 418 -15.40 -17.54 -17.67
CA LYS A 418 -14.24 -16.65 -17.48
C LYS A 418 -13.97 -16.34 -16.01
N SER A 419 -14.98 -16.16 -15.16
CA SER A 419 -14.79 -15.95 -13.73
C SER A 419 -14.34 -17.23 -13.03
N VAL A 420 -14.85 -18.39 -13.43
CA VAL A 420 -14.41 -19.69 -12.90
C VAL A 420 -12.93 -19.95 -13.24
N PHE A 421 -12.52 -19.73 -14.50
CA PHE A 421 -11.11 -19.83 -14.89
C PHE A 421 -10.20 -18.89 -14.10
N LYS A 422 -10.65 -17.66 -13.79
CA LYS A 422 -9.89 -16.73 -12.95
C LYS A 422 -9.74 -17.23 -11.51
N LEU A 423 -10.80 -17.80 -10.94
CA LEU A 423 -10.75 -18.40 -9.60
C LEU A 423 -9.80 -19.59 -9.56
N ILE A 424 -9.85 -20.49 -10.55
CA ILE A 424 -8.89 -21.60 -10.68
C ILE A 424 -7.46 -21.06 -10.84
N GLY A 425 -7.27 -20.03 -11.66
CA GLY A 425 -5.97 -19.38 -11.86
C GLY A 425 -5.41 -18.80 -10.57
N TYR A 426 -6.25 -18.17 -9.73
CA TYR A 426 -5.83 -17.77 -8.40
C TYR A 426 -5.38 -19.00 -7.58
N LEU A 427 -6.06 -20.16 -7.69
CA LEU A 427 -5.78 -21.37 -6.88
C LEU A 427 -4.38 -21.85 -7.16
N LEU A 428 -4.08 -21.95 -8.44
CA LEU A 428 -2.78 -22.35 -8.94
C LEU A 428 -1.67 -21.40 -8.45
N LEU A 429 -1.95 -20.10 -8.36
CA LEU A 429 -0.99 -19.11 -7.85
C LEU A 429 -0.69 -19.24 -6.36
N THR A 430 -1.50 -19.96 -5.56
CA THR A 430 -1.24 -20.16 -4.13
C THR A 430 -0.28 -21.30 -3.82
N PHE A 431 -0.17 -22.31 -4.70
CA PHE A 431 0.69 -23.47 -4.46
C PHE A 431 2.16 -23.10 -4.22
N PRO A 432 2.77 -22.18 -4.99
CA PRO A 432 4.13 -21.73 -4.70
C PRO A 432 4.24 -21.10 -3.30
N PHE A 433 3.27 -20.33 -2.83
CA PHE A 433 3.35 -19.77 -1.47
C PHE A 433 3.25 -20.84 -0.39
N ILE A 434 2.36 -21.83 -0.56
CA ILE A 434 2.24 -22.96 0.38
C ILE A 434 3.53 -23.77 0.41
N TYR A 435 4.11 -24.04 -0.77
CA TYR A 435 5.41 -24.72 -0.87
C TYR A 435 6.54 -23.88 -0.25
N GLY A 436 6.51 -22.56 -0.43
CA GLY A 436 7.41 -21.63 0.24
C GLY A 436 7.31 -21.74 1.77
N ILE A 437 6.10 -21.70 2.34
CA ILE A 437 5.92 -21.91 3.78
C ILE A 437 6.53 -23.26 4.18
N TYR A 438 6.22 -24.34 3.47
CA TYR A 438 6.76 -25.66 3.74
C TYR A 438 8.30 -25.69 3.81
N LEU A 439 8.99 -24.95 2.92
CA LEU A 439 10.45 -24.84 2.89
C LEU A 439 11.05 -23.91 3.96
N LEU A 440 10.24 -23.10 4.63
CA LEU A 440 10.70 -22.02 5.51
C LEU A 440 11.60 -22.49 6.68
N PRO A 441 11.28 -23.57 7.43
CA PRO A 441 12.18 -24.10 8.46
C PRO A 441 13.56 -24.50 7.92
N GLY A 442 13.59 -25.14 6.75
CA GLY A 442 14.82 -25.56 6.09
C GLY A 442 15.63 -24.38 5.55
N ALA A 443 14.94 -23.33 5.10
CA ALA A 443 15.57 -22.13 4.57
C ALA A 443 16.19 -21.24 5.67
N LEU A 444 15.53 -21.11 6.82
CA LEU A 444 15.97 -20.22 7.90
C LEU A 444 16.89 -20.89 8.92
N MET A 445 16.65 -22.17 9.23
CA MET A 445 17.29 -22.86 10.35
C MET A 445 17.86 -24.23 9.97
N ASN A 446 17.71 -24.65 8.70
CA ASN A 446 18.04 -26.00 8.23
C ASN A 446 17.35 -27.12 9.06
N PHE A 447 16.17 -26.83 9.60
CA PHE A 447 15.40 -27.70 10.50
C PHE A 447 14.18 -28.31 9.80
N SER A 448 13.65 -29.40 10.37
CA SER A 448 12.31 -29.88 10.07
C SER A 448 11.25 -28.99 10.74
N TRP A 449 10.00 -29.07 10.30
CA TRP A 449 8.88 -28.38 10.98
C TRP A 449 8.74 -28.77 12.45
N LYS A 450 8.92 -30.06 12.77
CA LYS A 450 8.86 -30.54 14.16
C LYS A 450 9.94 -29.87 15.02
N ALA A 451 11.18 -29.79 14.51
CA ALA A 451 12.27 -29.11 15.18
C ALA A 451 12.04 -27.59 15.26
N ALA A 452 11.60 -26.94 14.20
CA ALA A 452 11.37 -25.50 14.20
C ALA A 452 10.30 -25.07 15.21
N VAL A 453 9.24 -25.86 15.43
CA VAL A 453 8.25 -25.56 16.49
C VAL A 453 8.89 -25.55 17.88
N VAL A 454 9.85 -26.44 18.13
CA VAL A 454 10.55 -26.55 19.42
C VAL A 454 11.58 -25.43 19.60
N TRP A 455 12.34 -25.10 18.55
CA TRP A 455 13.48 -24.19 18.66
C TRP A 455 13.17 -22.73 18.27
N ALA A 456 12.28 -22.48 17.31
CA ALA A 456 11.96 -21.11 16.84
C ALA A 456 10.91 -20.41 17.73
N PRO A 457 10.98 -19.09 17.95
CA PRO A 457 10.00 -18.31 18.74
C PRO A 457 8.53 -18.63 18.40
N ASN A 458 7.60 -18.55 19.36
CA ASN A 458 6.18 -18.84 19.06
C ASN A 458 5.57 -17.86 18.04
N SER A 459 6.11 -16.64 17.96
CA SER A 459 5.76 -15.65 16.93
C SER A 459 6.03 -16.16 15.51
N TYR A 460 7.04 -17.02 15.30
CA TYR A 460 7.31 -17.68 14.01
C TYR A 460 6.12 -18.51 13.55
N TYR A 461 5.64 -19.39 14.43
CA TYR A 461 4.50 -20.27 14.15
C TYR A 461 3.22 -19.47 13.90
N ILE A 462 2.92 -18.51 14.78
CA ILE A 462 1.73 -17.67 14.67
C ILE A 462 1.78 -16.82 13.39
N GLY A 463 2.94 -16.27 13.04
CA GLY A 463 3.14 -15.55 11.79
C GLY A 463 2.84 -16.41 10.55
N CYS A 464 3.29 -17.67 10.54
CA CYS A 464 2.98 -18.62 9.46
C CYS A 464 1.47 -18.90 9.36
N VAL A 465 0.80 -19.14 10.49
CA VAL A 465 -0.65 -19.38 10.53
C VAL A 465 -1.43 -18.15 10.05
N LEU A 466 -1.09 -16.96 10.56
CA LEU A 466 -1.72 -15.70 10.14
C LEU A 466 -1.52 -15.44 8.64
N PHE A 467 -0.38 -15.82 8.08
CA PHE A 467 -0.13 -15.67 6.65
C PHE A 467 -1.05 -16.59 5.83
N ILE A 468 -1.23 -17.85 6.25
CA ILE A 468 -2.20 -18.77 5.63
C ILE A 468 -3.62 -18.20 5.74
N CYS A 469 -4.01 -17.69 6.91
CA CYS A 469 -5.30 -17.02 7.09
C CYS A 469 -5.46 -15.81 6.19
N ALA A 470 -4.42 -15.00 5.99
CA ALA A 470 -4.45 -13.83 5.11
C ALA A 470 -4.64 -14.20 3.64
N VAL A 471 -3.99 -15.28 3.18
CA VAL A 471 -4.20 -15.85 1.84
C VAL A 471 -5.65 -16.33 1.70
N LEU A 472 -6.14 -17.16 2.63
CA LEU A 472 -7.51 -17.68 2.61
C LEU A 472 -8.57 -16.58 2.70
N GLY A 473 -8.35 -15.54 3.52
CA GLY A 473 -9.24 -14.40 3.65
C GLY A 473 -9.33 -13.59 2.35
N THR A 474 -8.18 -13.36 1.69
CA THR A 474 -8.12 -12.69 0.37
C THR A 474 -8.90 -13.47 -0.69
N TRP A 475 -8.81 -14.79 -0.59
CA TRP A 475 -9.53 -15.73 -1.43
C TRP A 475 -11.04 -15.68 -1.26
N ILE A 476 -11.49 -15.82 -0.02
CA ILE A 476 -12.90 -15.74 0.34
C ILE A 476 -13.48 -14.40 -0.13
N LEU A 477 -12.78 -13.30 0.15
CA LEU A 477 -13.18 -11.96 -0.31
C LEU A 477 -13.31 -11.89 -1.84
N SER A 478 -12.37 -12.48 -2.57
CA SER A 478 -12.36 -12.47 -4.04
C SER A 478 -13.49 -13.32 -4.63
N ILE A 479 -13.75 -14.51 -4.06
CA ILE A 479 -14.86 -15.40 -4.45
C ILE A 479 -16.20 -14.71 -4.21
N ILE A 480 -16.43 -14.21 -3.00
CA ILE A 480 -17.69 -13.54 -2.64
C ILE A 480 -17.91 -12.31 -3.53
N SER A 481 -16.86 -11.52 -3.78
CA SER A 481 -16.94 -10.35 -4.68
C SER A 481 -17.26 -10.73 -6.13
N ALA A 482 -16.86 -11.93 -6.58
CA ALA A 482 -17.13 -12.43 -7.91
C ALA A 482 -18.57 -12.95 -8.07
N ILE A 483 -19.05 -13.72 -7.09
CA ILE A 483 -20.37 -14.39 -7.08
C ILE A 483 -21.51 -13.42 -6.75
N ILE A 484 -21.26 -12.43 -5.89
CA ILE A 484 -22.27 -11.47 -5.43
C ILE A 484 -21.88 -10.02 -5.82
N PRO A 485 -21.87 -9.70 -7.13
CA PRO A 485 -21.45 -8.39 -7.61
C PRO A 485 -22.46 -7.28 -7.30
N THR A 486 -21.96 -6.04 -7.17
CA THR A 486 -22.78 -4.82 -7.24
C THR A 486 -23.14 -4.49 -8.68
N ARG A 487 -24.22 -3.72 -8.88
CA ARG A 487 -24.54 -3.14 -10.20
C ARG A 487 -23.45 -2.21 -10.73
N SER A 488 -22.86 -1.39 -9.85
CA SER A 488 -21.75 -0.51 -10.23
C SER A 488 -20.45 -1.31 -10.36
N GLN A 489 -19.78 -1.13 -11.51
CA GLN A 489 -18.49 -1.76 -11.82
C GLN A 489 -17.36 -1.30 -10.86
N TYR A 490 -17.46 -0.07 -10.36
CA TYR A 490 -16.55 0.52 -9.38
C TYR A 490 -16.56 -0.26 -8.05
N TYR A 491 -17.72 -0.33 -7.41
CA TYR A 491 -17.89 -1.00 -6.11
C TYR A 491 -17.66 -2.52 -6.19
N ARG A 492 -17.74 -3.11 -7.39
CA ARG A 492 -17.44 -4.52 -7.62
C ARG A 492 -15.94 -4.80 -7.51
N SER A 493 -15.09 -3.92 -8.05
CA SER A 493 -13.65 -4.16 -8.16
C SER A 493 -12.84 -3.63 -6.97
N LEU A 494 -13.43 -2.70 -6.20
CA LEU A 494 -12.76 -1.98 -5.11
C LEU A 494 -12.14 -2.90 -4.03
N PRO A 495 -12.81 -3.94 -3.50
CA PRO A 495 -12.21 -4.78 -2.44
C PRO A 495 -10.93 -5.48 -2.90
N THR A 496 -10.96 -6.09 -4.09
CA THR A 496 -9.78 -6.76 -4.66
C THR A 496 -8.65 -5.78 -4.95
N ILE A 497 -8.97 -4.56 -5.40
CA ILE A 497 -7.98 -3.52 -5.64
C ILE A 497 -7.28 -3.13 -4.34
N VAL A 498 -8.03 -2.80 -3.29
CA VAL A 498 -7.47 -2.38 -1.99
C VAL A 498 -6.54 -3.45 -1.45
N VAL A 499 -7.00 -4.71 -1.44
CA VAL A 499 -6.20 -5.83 -0.94
C VAL A 499 -4.94 -6.04 -1.77
N LEU A 500 -5.04 -6.11 -3.12
CA LEU A 500 -3.87 -6.31 -3.97
C LEU A 500 -2.90 -5.12 -3.94
N SER A 501 -3.38 -3.89 -3.75
CA SER A 501 -2.53 -2.71 -3.57
C SER A 501 -1.69 -2.83 -2.29
N ILE A 502 -2.29 -3.24 -1.18
CA ILE A 502 -1.57 -3.47 0.08
C ILE A 502 -0.57 -4.61 -0.07
N MET A 503 -0.99 -5.74 -0.64
CA MET A 503 -0.11 -6.90 -0.86
C MET A 503 1.05 -6.58 -1.81
N SER A 504 0.82 -5.76 -2.85
CA SER A 504 1.88 -5.31 -3.76
C SER A 504 2.91 -4.43 -3.02
N GLY A 505 2.45 -3.52 -2.15
CA GLY A 505 3.34 -2.72 -1.30
C GLY A 505 4.15 -3.58 -0.32
N LEU A 506 3.52 -4.57 0.33
CA LEU A 506 4.22 -5.51 1.22
C LEU A 506 5.20 -6.42 0.47
N ALA A 507 4.85 -6.90 -0.72
CA ALA A 507 5.75 -7.71 -1.55
C ALA A 507 7.00 -6.92 -1.96
N ASN A 508 6.81 -5.66 -2.35
CA ASN A 508 7.89 -4.74 -2.66
C ASN A 508 8.82 -4.52 -1.45
N MET A 509 8.26 -4.36 -0.25
CA MET A 509 9.03 -4.32 1.00
C MET A 509 9.83 -5.62 1.21
N ILE A 510 9.18 -6.79 1.13
CA ILE A 510 9.82 -8.09 1.34
C ILE A 510 10.98 -8.34 0.37
N ILE A 511 10.87 -7.92 -0.89
CA ILE A 511 11.97 -8.03 -1.87
C ILE A 511 13.23 -7.33 -1.35
N ILE A 512 13.09 -6.13 -0.80
CA ILE A 512 14.22 -5.36 -0.25
C ILE A 512 14.80 -6.08 0.97
N LEU A 513 13.93 -6.59 1.85
CA LEU A 513 14.37 -7.34 3.04
C LEU A 513 15.15 -8.60 2.66
N LEU A 514 14.70 -9.33 1.64
CA LEU A 514 15.40 -10.50 1.12
C LEU A 514 16.77 -10.12 0.56
N LEU A 515 16.88 -9.00 -0.15
CA LEU A 515 18.16 -8.53 -0.70
C LEU A 515 19.15 -8.15 0.41
N ILE A 516 18.70 -7.45 1.45
CA ILE A 516 19.55 -7.03 2.57
C ILE A 516 20.02 -8.25 3.38
N ASN A 517 19.09 -9.14 3.72
CA ASN A 517 19.40 -10.33 4.53
C ASN A 517 20.13 -11.42 3.74
N ALA A 518 20.18 -11.35 2.39
CA ALA A 518 20.99 -12.24 1.59
C ALA A 518 22.50 -11.93 1.72
N ILE A 519 22.87 -10.70 2.07
CA ILE A 519 24.27 -10.29 2.20
C ILE A 519 24.82 -10.90 3.50
N GLY A 520 25.75 -11.86 3.38
CA GLY A 520 26.37 -12.54 4.52
C GLY A 520 25.56 -13.69 5.10
N SER A 521 24.46 -14.12 4.46
CA SER A 521 23.64 -15.24 4.93
C SER A 521 24.31 -16.59 4.63
N GLU A 522 24.23 -17.54 5.57
CA GLU A 522 24.59 -18.94 5.33
C GLU A 522 23.50 -19.76 4.63
N ALA A 523 22.34 -19.14 4.33
CA ALA A 523 21.23 -19.80 3.67
C ALA A 523 21.61 -20.26 2.25
N LYS A 524 21.14 -21.46 1.86
CA LYS A 524 21.39 -22.00 0.52
C LYS A 524 20.83 -21.05 -0.54
N LEU A 525 21.65 -20.72 -1.55
CA LEU A 525 21.29 -19.85 -2.66
C LEU A 525 19.95 -20.22 -3.33
N ALA A 526 19.65 -21.53 -3.43
CA ALA A 526 18.39 -22.02 -3.97
C ALA A 526 17.15 -21.47 -3.23
N TYR A 527 17.20 -21.37 -1.89
CA TYR A 527 16.11 -20.81 -1.10
C TYR A 527 15.99 -19.31 -1.33
N LEU A 528 17.11 -18.57 -1.31
CA LEU A 528 17.12 -17.13 -1.55
C LEU A 528 16.51 -16.77 -2.91
N LEU A 529 16.95 -17.47 -3.98
CA LEU A 529 16.42 -17.28 -5.33
C LEU A 529 14.95 -17.67 -5.43
N TYR A 530 14.53 -18.76 -4.78
CA TYR A 530 13.14 -19.20 -4.77
C TYR A 530 12.22 -18.11 -4.21
N TYR A 531 12.51 -17.59 -3.00
CA TYR A 531 11.69 -16.54 -2.38
C TYR A 531 11.76 -15.23 -3.15
N PHE A 532 12.95 -14.84 -3.64
CA PHE A 532 13.10 -13.62 -4.43
C PHE A 532 12.23 -13.66 -5.69
N ILE A 533 12.33 -14.73 -6.49
CA ILE A 533 11.54 -14.89 -7.73
C ILE A 533 10.04 -14.96 -7.40
N LEU A 534 9.65 -15.72 -6.38
CA LEU A 534 8.25 -15.85 -5.97
C LEU A 534 7.63 -14.49 -5.62
N VAL A 535 8.29 -13.71 -4.77
CA VAL A 535 7.78 -12.41 -4.33
C VAL A 535 7.85 -11.39 -5.47
N LEU A 536 8.88 -11.43 -6.32
CA LEU A 536 9.01 -10.55 -7.50
C LEU A 536 7.89 -10.77 -8.52
N VAL A 537 7.62 -12.04 -8.89
CA VAL A 537 6.54 -12.40 -9.82
C VAL A 537 5.19 -11.98 -9.25
N PHE A 538 4.97 -12.19 -7.95
CA PHE A 538 3.76 -11.77 -7.28
C PHE A 538 3.60 -10.25 -7.24
N TYR A 539 4.67 -9.51 -6.94
CA TYR A 539 4.69 -8.05 -6.96
C TYR A 539 4.33 -7.50 -8.34
N ILE A 540 4.99 -7.98 -9.40
CA ILE A 540 4.73 -7.53 -10.78
C ILE A 540 3.29 -7.87 -11.21
N SER A 541 2.85 -9.10 -10.93
CA SER A 541 1.53 -9.58 -11.33
C SER A 541 0.40 -8.86 -10.60
N SER A 542 0.50 -8.70 -9.27
CA SER A 542 -0.47 -7.95 -8.47
C SER A 542 -0.54 -6.48 -8.90
N ARG A 543 0.62 -5.84 -9.11
CA ARG A 543 0.70 -4.45 -9.59
C ARG A 543 0.05 -4.27 -10.96
N LYS A 544 0.30 -5.19 -11.90
CA LYS A 544 -0.33 -5.18 -13.23
C LYS A 544 -1.85 -5.32 -13.13
N VAL A 545 -2.36 -6.25 -12.32
CA VAL A 545 -3.81 -6.45 -12.13
C VAL A 545 -4.47 -5.21 -11.54
N VAL A 546 -3.86 -4.59 -10.53
CA VAL A 546 -4.34 -3.34 -9.92
C VAL A 546 -4.42 -2.22 -10.95
N GLN A 547 -3.34 -1.99 -11.72
CA GLN A 547 -3.29 -0.93 -12.73
C GLN A 547 -4.36 -1.12 -13.82
N VAL A 548 -4.49 -2.32 -14.39
CA VAL A 548 -5.49 -2.58 -15.44
C VAL A 548 -6.92 -2.40 -14.94
N LYS A 549 -7.24 -2.90 -13.74
CA LYS A 549 -8.59 -2.72 -13.17
C LYS A 549 -8.93 -1.24 -12.94
N LEU A 550 -7.94 -0.46 -12.54
CA LEU A 550 -8.14 0.95 -12.22
C LEU A 550 -8.22 1.84 -13.47
N ILE A 551 -7.51 1.50 -14.55
CA ILE A 551 -7.74 2.12 -15.86
C ILE A 551 -9.19 1.91 -16.30
N ASN A 552 -9.70 0.68 -16.20
CA ASN A 552 -11.09 0.39 -16.59
C ASN A 552 -12.11 1.13 -15.71
N ILE A 553 -11.89 1.17 -14.40
CA ILE A 553 -12.72 1.96 -13.47
C ILE A 553 -12.70 3.45 -13.84
N SER A 554 -11.51 3.98 -14.09
CA SER A 554 -11.31 5.40 -14.41
C SER A 554 -12.11 5.78 -15.68
N LEU A 555 -12.00 4.99 -16.74
CA LEU A 555 -12.78 5.16 -17.97
C LEU A 555 -14.30 5.07 -17.73
N SER A 556 -14.76 4.10 -16.93
CA SER A 556 -16.17 3.97 -16.56
C SER A 556 -16.68 5.18 -15.76
N VAL A 557 -15.89 5.68 -14.80
CA VAL A 557 -16.26 6.86 -13.98
C VAL A 557 -16.40 8.10 -14.86
N VAL A 558 -15.50 8.32 -15.82
CA VAL A 558 -15.62 9.44 -16.77
C VAL A 558 -16.89 9.32 -17.60
N TYR A 559 -17.17 8.12 -18.13
CA TYR A 559 -18.38 7.88 -18.88
C TYR A 559 -19.65 8.18 -18.05
N GLU A 560 -19.74 7.62 -16.84
CA GLU A 560 -20.88 7.85 -15.94
C GLU A 560 -21.03 9.33 -15.54
N LEU A 561 -19.92 10.01 -15.23
CA LEU A 561 -19.94 11.44 -14.89
C LEU A 561 -20.38 12.29 -16.07
N ARG A 562 -19.86 12.06 -17.28
CA ARG A 562 -20.26 12.79 -18.49
C ARG A 562 -21.73 12.58 -18.80
N MET A 563 -22.21 11.33 -18.77
CA MET A 563 -23.62 11.03 -19.00
C MET A 563 -24.51 11.64 -17.93
N LYS A 564 -24.09 11.65 -16.67
CA LYS A 564 -24.83 12.31 -15.58
C LYS A 564 -24.92 13.82 -15.79
N LEU A 565 -23.83 14.47 -16.21
CA LEU A 565 -23.80 15.90 -16.51
C LEU A 565 -24.70 16.25 -17.70
N ILE A 566 -24.58 15.49 -18.80
CA ILE A 566 -25.41 15.66 -20.01
C ILE A 566 -26.89 15.48 -19.67
N ASN A 567 -27.25 14.42 -18.93
CA ASN A 567 -28.64 14.19 -18.52
C ASN A 567 -29.17 15.32 -17.62
N LYS A 568 -28.33 15.86 -16.71
CA LYS A 568 -28.74 17.01 -15.90
C LYS A 568 -28.97 18.27 -16.74
N ILE A 569 -28.10 18.53 -17.72
CA ILE A 569 -28.26 19.65 -18.66
C ILE A 569 -29.58 19.51 -19.42
N PHE A 570 -29.90 18.33 -19.96
CA PHE A 570 -31.17 18.10 -20.66
C PHE A 570 -32.43 18.21 -19.78
N LEU A 571 -32.29 18.03 -18.47
CA LEU A 571 -33.40 18.16 -17.51
C LEU A 571 -33.52 19.57 -16.91
N SER A 572 -32.60 20.48 -17.26
CA SER A 572 -32.66 21.87 -16.83
C SER A 572 -33.51 22.70 -17.80
N SER A 573 -34.22 23.70 -17.27
CA SER A 573 -35.00 24.63 -18.10
C SER A 573 -34.09 25.45 -19.00
N PHE A 574 -34.57 25.77 -20.22
CA PHE A 574 -33.83 26.59 -21.18
C PHE A 574 -33.39 27.93 -20.57
N GLN A 575 -34.29 28.59 -19.82
CA GLN A 575 -34.02 29.84 -19.11
C GLN A 575 -32.81 29.76 -18.14
N LYS A 576 -32.63 28.63 -17.43
CA LYS A 576 -31.47 28.45 -16.54
C LYS A 576 -30.21 28.14 -17.33
N PHE A 577 -30.33 27.33 -18.38
CA PHE A 577 -29.20 26.97 -19.23
C PHE A 577 -28.60 28.19 -19.96
N GLU A 578 -29.44 29.10 -20.46
CA GLU A 578 -29.03 30.33 -21.15
C GLU A 578 -28.14 31.24 -20.29
N LYS A 579 -28.26 31.19 -18.96
CA LYS A 579 -27.43 31.95 -18.02
C LYS A 579 -26.04 31.36 -17.80
N ILE A 580 -25.79 30.13 -18.28
CA ILE A 580 -24.52 29.44 -18.07
C ILE A 580 -23.57 29.74 -19.23
N ASP A 581 -22.35 30.16 -18.90
CA ASP A 581 -21.30 30.36 -19.90
C ASP A 581 -20.99 29.08 -20.69
N ASN A 582 -20.98 29.18 -22.02
CA ASN A 582 -20.73 28.05 -22.93
C ASN A 582 -19.33 27.45 -22.75
N GLY A 583 -18.32 28.29 -22.49
CA GLY A 583 -16.94 27.85 -22.22
C GLY A 583 -16.87 26.99 -20.96
N ARG A 584 -17.62 27.36 -19.92
CA ARG A 584 -17.73 26.58 -18.67
C ARG A 584 -18.35 25.20 -18.88
N VAL A 585 -19.37 25.08 -19.74
CA VAL A 585 -19.98 23.78 -20.08
C VAL A 585 -18.95 22.87 -20.75
N TYR A 586 -18.22 23.39 -21.74
CA TYR A 586 -17.18 22.64 -22.46
C TYR A 586 -16.03 22.22 -21.53
N ALA A 587 -15.51 23.14 -20.72
CA ALA A 587 -14.43 22.87 -19.77
C ALA A 587 -14.83 21.79 -18.75
N THR A 588 -16.07 21.84 -18.24
CA THR A 588 -16.56 20.86 -17.26
C THR A 588 -16.71 19.47 -17.89
N LEU A 589 -17.32 19.38 -19.07
CA LEU A 589 -17.57 18.10 -19.74
C LEU A 589 -16.29 17.42 -20.25
N ASN A 590 -15.30 18.19 -20.70
CA ASN A 590 -14.06 17.65 -21.27
C ASN A 590 -12.88 17.63 -20.30
N GLN A 591 -12.42 18.80 -19.86
CA GLN A 591 -11.16 18.95 -19.12
C GLN A 591 -11.28 18.48 -17.67
N ASP A 592 -12.36 18.82 -16.99
CA ASP A 592 -12.51 18.52 -15.56
C ASP A 592 -12.77 17.04 -15.33
N THR A 593 -13.64 16.42 -16.14
CA THR A 593 -13.89 14.97 -16.09
C THR A 593 -12.62 14.17 -16.42
N ALA A 594 -11.82 14.61 -17.40
CA ALA A 594 -10.54 13.97 -17.72
C ALA A 594 -9.53 14.06 -16.56
N THR A 595 -9.50 15.19 -15.84
CA THR A 595 -8.66 15.35 -14.64
C THR A 595 -9.03 14.33 -13.56
N ILE A 596 -10.34 14.11 -13.34
CA ILE A 596 -10.83 13.08 -12.40
C ILE A 596 -10.43 11.67 -12.86
N SER A 597 -10.46 11.40 -14.16
CA SER A 597 -9.98 10.11 -14.73
C SER A 597 -8.55 9.80 -14.29
N ASN A 598 -7.64 10.74 -14.54
CA ASN A 598 -6.21 10.55 -14.33
C ASN A 598 -5.84 10.44 -12.83
N SER A 599 -6.73 10.90 -11.94
CA SER A 599 -6.56 10.85 -10.49
C SER A 599 -6.34 9.45 -9.94
N VAL A 600 -6.93 8.44 -10.59
CA VAL A 600 -6.92 7.08 -10.08
C VAL A 600 -5.50 6.51 -10.00
N ASN A 601 -4.67 6.79 -11.02
CA ASN A 601 -3.27 6.35 -11.03
C ASN A 601 -2.44 7.02 -9.93
N ILE A 602 -2.73 8.28 -9.63
CA ILE A 602 -2.05 9.06 -8.58
C ILE A 602 -2.37 8.48 -7.21
N VAL A 603 -3.64 8.17 -6.93
CA VAL A 603 -4.07 7.58 -5.65
C VAL A 603 -3.37 6.23 -5.40
N ILE A 604 -3.24 5.37 -6.42
CA ILE A 604 -2.51 4.09 -6.26
C ILE A 604 -1.05 4.35 -5.95
N SER A 605 -0.40 5.20 -6.75
CA SER A 605 1.03 5.50 -6.60
C SER A 605 1.29 5.99 -5.18
N LEU A 606 0.45 6.89 -4.67
CA LEU A 606 0.51 7.38 -3.29
C LEU A 606 0.36 6.24 -2.28
N ILE A 607 -0.68 5.41 -2.39
CA ILE A 607 -0.91 4.29 -1.46
C ILE A 607 0.30 3.33 -1.47
N THR A 608 0.75 2.91 -2.65
CA THR A 608 1.90 1.99 -2.78
C THR A 608 3.17 2.61 -2.21
N ASN A 609 3.44 3.87 -2.50
CA ASN A 609 4.63 4.55 -2.00
C ASN A 609 4.57 4.76 -0.48
N ILE A 610 3.42 5.16 0.07
CA ILE A 610 3.22 5.30 1.52
C ILE A 610 3.40 3.96 2.23
N ILE A 611 2.78 2.88 1.73
CA ILE A 611 2.93 1.54 2.31
C ILE A 611 4.38 1.09 2.26
N THR A 612 5.07 1.34 1.15
CA THR A 612 6.48 1.00 0.99
C THR A 612 7.34 1.78 1.99
N ILE A 613 7.14 3.11 2.09
CA ILE A 613 7.85 3.98 3.03
C ILE A 613 7.62 3.52 4.47
N VAL A 614 6.37 3.32 4.87
CA VAL A 614 6.01 2.87 6.23
C VAL A 614 6.62 1.51 6.51
N GLY A 615 6.47 0.53 5.61
CA GLY A 615 7.01 -0.82 5.79
C GLY A 615 8.53 -0.84 5.97
N VAL A 616 9.23 -0.03 5.17
CA VAL A 616 10.68 0.13 5.27
C VAL A 616 11.10 0.79 6.58
N PHE A 617 10.42 1.84 7.04
CA PHE A 617 10.73 2.48 8.33
C PHE A 617 10.41 1.57 9.52
N VAL A 618 9.34 0.80 9.43
CA VAL A 618 9.02 -0.20 10.44
C VAL A 618 10.14 -1.24 10.53
N TYR A 619 10.66 -1.71 9.40
CA TYR A 619 11.83 -2.61 9.37
C TYR A 619 13.08 -1.95 9.96
N LEU A 620 13.41 -0.70 9.57
CA LEU A 620 14.54 0.02 10.17
C LEU A 620 14.40 0.12 11.70
N GLY A 621 13.18 0.32 12.20
CA GLY A 621 12.90 0.33 13.63
C GLY A 621 13.20 -0.99 14.33
N THR A 622 13.08 -2.12 13.62
CA THR A 622 13.48 -3.43 14.17
C THR A 622 14.99 -3.61 14.29
N ILE A 623 15.77 -2.93 13.43
CA ILE A 623 17.24 -2.94 13.48
C ILE A 623 17.72 -1.98 14.58
N SER A 624 17.28 -0.72 14.54
CA SER A 624 17.56 0.28 15.57
C SER A 624 16.45 1.33 15.59
N LEU A 625 15.65 1.31 16.65
CA LEU A 625 14.59 2.28 16.88
C LEU A 625 15.13 3.71 16.95
N THR A 626 16.26 3.91 17.65
CA THR A 626 16.86 5.23 17.86
C THR A 626 17.36 5.84 16.54
N ALA A 627 18.11 5.07 15.74
CA ALA A 627 18.55 5.48 14.40
C ALA A 627 17.36 5.87 13.51
N THR A 628 16.31 5.06 13.56
CA THR A 628 15.08 5.28 12.79
C THR A 628 14.37 6.57 13.22
N VAL A 629 14.27 6.84 14.52
CA VAL A 629 13.67 8.09 15.04
C VAL A 629 14.47 9.31 14.60
N ILE A 630 15.81 9.25 14.60
CA ILE A 630 16.65 10.35 14.10
C ILE A 630 16.39 10.59 12.62
N ILE A 631 16.36 9.53 11.80
CA ILE A 631 16.05 9.63 10.37
C ILE A 631 14.66 10.24 10.17
N LEU A 632 13.63 9.75 10.88
CA LEU A 632 12.27 10.29 10.81
C LEU A 632 12.19 11.76 11.23
N THR A 633 12.98 12.16 12.23
CA THR A 633 13.06 13.55 12.68
C THR A 633 13.65 14.45 11.60
N VAL A 634 14.77 14.03 10.97
CA VAL A 634 15.37 14.74 9.83
C VAL A 634 14.37 14.85 8.68
N ILE A 635 13.70 13.76 8.33
CA ILE A 635 12.67 13.75 7.28
C ILE A 635 11.53 14.69 7.64
N ALA A 636 11.03 14.69 8.88
CA ALA A 636 9.94 15.54 9.32
C ALA A 636 10.32 17.03 9.25
N CYS A 637 11.51 17.42 9.73
CA CYS A 637 12.02 18.79 9.65
C CYS A 637 12.08 19.28 8.19
N ILE A 638 12.62 18.45 7.30
CA ILE A 638 12.75 18.83 5.89
C ILE A 638 11.40 18.77 5.16
N ALA A 639 10.50 17.86 5.53
CA ALA A 639 9.13 17.82 5.01
C ALA A 639 8.32 19.05 5.41
N ILE A 640 8.51 19.57 6.63
CA ILE A 640 7.91 20.84 7.07
C ILE A 640 8.46 21.99 6.22
N LEU A 641 9.77 22.05 6.01
CA LEU A 641 10.40 23.05 5.14
C LEU A 641 9.83 22.98 3.71
N TYR A 642 9.77 21.78 3.14
CA TYR A 642 9.17 21.52 1.83
C TYR A 642 7.72 22.01 1.79
N PHE A 643 6.91 21.67 2.79
CA PHE A 643 5.50 22.08 2.85
C PHE A 643 5.35 23.61 2.89
N VAL A 644 6.15 24.30 3.70
CA VAL A 644 6.14 25.76 3.80
C VAL A 644 6.52 26.42 2.47
N VAL A 645 7.52 25.88 1.77
CA VAL A 645 7.97 26.41 0.47
C VAL A 645 6.94 26.09 -0.63
N SER A 646 6.43 24.87 -0.66
CA SER A 646 5.45 24.38 -1.64
C SER A 646 4.12 25.14 -1.57
N LYS A 647 3.68 25.55 -0.37
CA LYS A 647 2.46 26.38 -0.20
C LYS A 647 2.51 27.68 -1.01
N ARG A 648 3.69 28.32 -1.13
CA ARG A 648 3.83 29.54 -1.95
C ARG A 648 3.79 29.23 -3.44
N THR A 649 4.40 28.11 -3.84
CA THR A 649 4.35 27.61 -5.22
C THR A 649 2.92 27.32 -5.65
N MET A 650 2.09 26.76 -4.75
CA MET A 650 0.66 26.51 -5.03
C MET A 650 -0.11 27.78 -5.41
N ILE A 651 0.13 28.89 -4.70
CA ILE A 651 -0.53 30.17 -4.99
C ILE A 651 -0.13 30.71 -6.38
N LEU A 652 1.13 30.53 -6.78
CA LEU A 652 1.59 30.96 -8.11
C LEU A 652 0.96 30.12 -9.24
N PHE A 653 0.79 28.81 -9.03
CA PHE A 653 0.08 27.98 -10.00
C PHE A 653 -1.41 28.33 -10.12
N GLU A 654 -2.02 28.82 -9.05
CA GLU A 654 -3.38 29.37 -9.08
C GLU A 654 -3.43 30.62 -9.97
N GLN A 655 -2.49 31.57 -9.80
CA GLN A 655 -2.39 32.77 -10.64
C GLN A 655 -2.09 32.46 -12.12
N VAL A 656 -1.24 31.47 -12.40
CA VAL A 656 -0.98 30.99 -13.77
C VAL A 656 -2.27 30.52 -14.42
N ARG A 657 -3.09 29.77 -13.66
CA ARG A 657 -4.36 29.25 -14.13
C ARG A 657 -5.37 30.35 -14.40
N ASP A 658 -5.46 31.36 -13.54
CA ASP A 658 -6.34 32.52 -13.75
C ASP A 658 -5.94 33.29 -15.02
N THR A 659 -4.64 33.48 -15.23
CA THR A 659 -4.10 34.14 -16.43
C THR A 659 -4.37 33.31 -17.69
N ALA A 660 -4.28 31.97 -17.59
CA ALA A 660 -4.64 31.07 -18.68
C ALA A 660 -6.13 31.16 -19.04
N ASN A 661 -7.02 31.35 -18.06
CA ASN A 661 -8.45 31.56 -18.34
C ASN A 661 -8.69 32.88 -19.09
N ILE A 662 -8.00 33.97 -18.70
CA ILE A 662 -8.07 35.26 -19.41
C ILE A 662 -7.60 35.09 -20.86
N PHE A 663 -6.45 34.44 -21.06
CA PHE A 663 -5.93 34.14 -22.38
C PHE A 663 -6.92 33.31 -23.23
N SER A 664 -7.53 32.26 -22.66
CA SER A 664 -8.57 31.49 -23.34
C SER A 664 -9.77 32.36 -23.72
N GLY A 665 -10.20 33.28 -22.86
CA GLY A 665 -11.26 34.24 -23.19
C GLY A 665 -10.91 35.15 -24.36
N LEU A 666 -9.66 35.61 -24.46
CA LEU A 666 -9.16 36.38 -25.61
C LEU A 666 -9.12 35.52 -26.89
N ILE A 667 -8.82 34.23 -26.79
CA ILE A 667 -8.90 33.30 -27.93
C ILE A 667 -10.35 33.12 -28.37
N ASP A 668 -11.30 32.97 -27.45
CA ASP A 668 -12.72 32.90 -27.79
C ASP A 668 -13.18 34.20 -28.48
N GLY A 669 -12.79 35.35 -27.93
CA GLY A 669 -13.05 36.66 -28.54
C GLY A 669 -12.44 36.80 -29.94
N LEU A 670 -11.23 36.29 -30.17
CA LEU A 670 -10.62 36.20 -31.50
C LEU A 670 -11.44 35.34 -32.45
N LEU A 671 -11.88 34.16 -32.02
CA LEU A 671 -12.61 33.21 -32.86
C LEU A 671 -14.00 33.74 -33.26
N TYR A 672 -14.75 34.31 -32.32
CA TYR A 672 -16.08 34.86 -32.59
C TYR A 672 -16.04 36.26 -33.22
N GLY A 673 -15.07 37.09 -32.81
CA GLY A 673 -14.88 38.47 -33.28
C GLY A 673 -13.95 38.61 -34.49
N PHE A 674 -13.49 37.50 -35.10
CA PHE A 674 -12.48 37.52 -36.16
C PHE A 674 -12.85 38.44 -37.32
N LYS A 675 -14.13 38.44 -37.71
CA LYS A 675 -14.65 39.28 -38.79
C LYS A 675 -14.52 40.77 -38.46
N GLU A 676 -14.88 41.16 -37.24
CA GLU A 676 -14.81 42.55 -36.75
C GLU A 676 -13.36 43.04 -36.66
N LEU A 677 -12.47 42.19 -36.12
CA LEU A 677 -11.04 42.47 -36.02
C LEU A 677 -10.37 42.60 -37.40
N SER A 678 -10.87 41.86 -38.40
CA SER A 678 -10.32 41.88 -39.77
C SER A 678 -10.62 43.18 -40.54
N LEU A 679 -11.61 43.97 -40.10
CA LEU A 679 -12.01 45.21 -40.79
C LEU A 679 -11.05 46.38 -40.57
N SER A 680 -10.21 46.34 -39.52
CA SER A 680 -9.29 47.42 -39.18
C SER A 680 -7.94 46.88 -38.74
N GLY A 681 -6.88 47.33 -39.42
CA GLY A 681 -5.51 47.04 -39.01
C GLY A 681 -5.20 47.55 -37.60
N LEU A 682 -5.78 48.69 -37.19
CA LEU A 682 -5.64 49.23 -35.83
C LEU A 682 -6.28 48.31 -34.78
N LYS A 683 -7.54 47.89 -34.99
CA LYS A 683 -8.23 46.94 -34.08
C LYS A 683 -7.47 45.63 -33.98
N LYS A 684 -7.01 45.11 -35.12
CA LYS A 684 -6.20 43.89 -35.17
C LYS A 684 -4.89 44.05 -34.39
N ASN A 685 -4.23 45.21 -34.52
CA ASN A 685 -3.00 45.50 -33.79
C ASN A 685 -3.25 45.64 -32.28
N GLU A 686 -4.27 46.39 -31.85
CA GLU A 686 -4.66 46.54 -30.44
C GLU A 686 -5.00 45.19 -29.80
N TYR A 687 -5.81 44.38 -30.47
CA TYR A 687 -6.19 43.05 -29.98
C TYR A 687 -4.99 42.08 -29.98
N THR A 688 -4.12 42.16 -30.99
CA THR A 688 -2.87 41.37 -31.02
C THR A 688 -1.97 41.76 -29.85
N ASN A 689 -1.84 43.06 -29.54
CA ASN A 689 -1.08 43.54 -28.40
C ASN A 689 -1.66 43.06 -27.08
N GLU A 690 -2.99 43.00 -26.94
CA GLU A 690 -3.66 42.47 -25.75
C GLU A 690 -3.43 40.95 -25.58
N ILE A 691 -3.54 40.19 -26.67
CA ILE A 691 -3.18 38.76 -26.69
C ILE A 691 -1.70 38.58 -26.34
N GLU A 692 -0.80 39.37 -26.94
CA GLU A 692 0.63 39.29 -26.69
C GLU A 692 0.96 39.63 -25.23
N ALA A 693 0.31 40.65 -24.66
CA ALA A 693 0.43 41.00 -23.25
C ALA A 693 -0.04 39.87 -22.33
N SER A 694 -1.22 39.29 -22.60
CA SER A 694 -1.75 38.14 -21.83
C SER A 694 -0.87 36.90 -21.95
N CYS A 695 -0.37 36.61 -23.16
CA CYS A 695 0.54 35.50 -23.44
C CYS A 695 1.91 35.70 -22.75
N SER A 696 2.44 36.93 -22.77
CA SER A 696 3.66 37.31 -22.07
C SER A 696 3.50 37.21 -20.56
N GLU A 697 2.38 37.66 -20.01
CA GLU A 697 2.06 37.52 -18.59
C GLU A 697 1.93 36.05 -18.18
N LEU A 698 1.25 35.24 -18.99
CA LEU A 698 1.14 33.79 -18.79
C LEU A 698 2.51 33.12 -18.83
N LYS A 699 3.36 33.46 -19.80
CA LYS A 699 4.74 32.97 -19.90
C LYS A 699 5.55 33.35 -18.66
N ASN A 700 5.50 34.61 -18.22
CA ASN A 700 6.26 35.11 -17.08
C ASN A 700 5.80 34.50 -15.76
N LYS A 701 4.48 34.46 -15.51
CA LYS A 701 3.90 33.81 -14.32
C LYS A 701 4.18 32.31 -14.32
N SER A 702 4.04 31.65 -15.47
CA SER A 702 4.35 30.22 -15.59
C SER A 702 5.82 29.96 -15.31
N GLY A 703 6.73 30.74 -15.91
CA GLY A 703 8.16 30.67 -15.66
C GLY A 703 8.49 30.85 -14.18
N LEU A 704 7.92 31.87 -13.53
CA LEU A 704 8.10 32.08 -12.08
C LEU A 704 7.56 30.91 -11.24
N ALA A 705 6.37 30.40 -11.57
CA ALA A 705 5.76 29.27 -10.87
C ALA A 705 6.61 28.00 -11.01
N PHE A 706 7.06 27.67 -12.22
CA PHE A 706 7.93 26.53 -12.48
C PHE A 706 9.30 26.69 -11.81
N LEU A 707 9.91 27.89 -11.83
CA LEU A 707 11.17 28.15 -11.10
C LEU A 707 11.00 27.97 -9.59
N LYS A 708 9.88 28.43 -9.01
CA LYS A 708 9.57 28.22 -7.59
C LYS A 708 9.27 26.75 -7.28
N PHE A 709 8.64 26.03 -8.20
CA PHE A 709 8.46 24.59 -8.12
C PHE A 709 9.79 23.85 -8.13
N VAL A 710 10.70 24.16 -9.05
CA VAL A 710 12.05 23.59 -9.10
C VAL A 710 12.78 23.82 -7.78
N ASN A 711 12.75 25.03 -7.22
CA ASN A 711 13.33 25.30 -5.91
C ASN A 711 12.69 24.46 -4.79
N SER A 712 11.36 24.29 -4.82
CA SER A 712 10.64 23.44 -3.85
C SER A 712 11.03 21.97 -4.01
N PHE A 713 11.16 21.50 -5.25
CA PHE A 713 11.53 20.14 -5.61
C PHE A 713 12.96 19.82 -5.19
N LEU A 714 13.92 20.71 -5.45
CA LEU A 714 15.32 20.56 -5.06
C LEU A 714 15.48 20.45 -3.53
N ILE A 715 14.66 21.16 -2.74
CA ILE A 715 14.63 20.97 -1.28
C ILE A 715 14.19 19.55 -0.92
N GLY A 716 13.19 19.02 -1.63
CA GLY A 716 12.74 17.63 -1.46
C GLY A 716 13.79 16.59 -1.88
N GLU A 717 14.57 16.84 -2.92
CA GLU A 717 15.66 15.95 -3.34
C GLU A 717 16.86 16.01 -2.37
N THR A 718 17.18 17.22 -1.90
CA THR A 718 18.23 17.44 -0.88
C THR A 718 17.90 16.74 0.44
N LEU A 719 16.62 16.54 0.78
CA LEU A 719 16.16 15.75 1.92
C LEU A 719 16.82 14.37 1.96
N LEU A 720 16.86 13.69 0.81
CA LEU A 720 17.33 12.31 0.70
C LEU A 720 18.85 12.23 0.87
N ILE A 721 19.57 13.20 0.30
CA ILE A 721 21.03 13.32 0.46
C ILE A 721 21.39 13.66 1.91
N MET A 722 20.62 14.54 2.57
CA MET A 722 20.82 14.87 3.98
C MET A 722 20.54 13.67 4.90
N VAL A 723 19.50 12.89 4.61
CA VAL A 723 19.23 11.64 5.34
C VAL A 723 20.38 10.65 5.14
N LEU A 724 20.87 10.48 3.91
CA LEU A 724 22.02 9.64 3.63
C LEU A 724 23.27 10.11 4.39
N GLY A 725 23.56 11.42 4.39
CA GLY A 725 24.66 11.99 5.16
C GLY A 725 24.48 11.81 6.68
N THR A 726 23.24 11.88 7.18
CA THR A 726 22.93 11.59 8.58
C THR A 726 23.26 10.13 8.90
N VAL A 727 22.85 9.19 8.05
CA VAL A 727 23.15 7.76 8.23
C VAL A 727 24.64 7.47 8.11
N SER A 728 25.35 8.11 7.18
CA SER A 728 26.76 7.83 6.92
C SER A 728 27.72 8.53 7.88
N PHE A 729 27.36 9.70 8.43
CA PHE A 729 28.25 10.52 9.26
C PHE A 729 27.75 10.68 10.69
N LEU A 730 26.47 10.99 10.90
CA LEU A 730 25.94 11.29 12.24
C LEU A 730 25.67 10.02 13.04
N ILE A 731 25.08 8.99 12.44
CA ILE A 731 24.76 7.75 13.15
C ILE A 731 26.02 7.04 13.66
N PRO A 732 27.10 6.84 12.87
CA PRO A 732 28.32 6.21 13.37
C PRO A 732 29.00 7.03 14.47
N PHE A 733 28.87 8.37 14.40
CA PHE A 733 29.41 9.27 15.42
C PHE A 733 28.62 9.20 16.74
N LEU A 734 27.29 9.21 16.68
CA LEU A 734 26.43 9.15 17.88
C LEU A 734 26.33 7.73 18.46
N PHE A 735 26.47 6.70 17.62
CA PHE A 735 26.30 5.30 17.98
C PHE A 735 27.44 4.46 17.36
N PRO A 736 28.68 4.60 17.86
CA PRO A 736 29.83 3.85 17.36
C PRO A 736 29.69 2.33 17.56
N GLU A 737 28.77 1.91 18.43
CA GLU A 737 28.44 0.50 18.68
C GLU A 737 27.68 -0.16 17.52
N ILE A 738 27.12 0.59 16.57
CA ILE A 738 26.37 0.01 15.45
C ILE A 738 27.34 -0.60 14.43
N PRO A 739 27.25 -1.91 14.14
CA PRO A 739 28.14 -2.54 13.17
C PRO A 739 28.03 -1.96 11.75
N ASN A 740 29.16 -1.90 11.04
CA ASN A 740 29.25 -1.37 9.67
C ASN A 740 28.27 -2.02 8.68
N TYR A 741 28.02 -3.33 8.79
CA TYR A 741 27.08 -4.00 7.89
C TYR A 741 25.63 -3.53 8.10
N LYS A 742 25.24 -3.14 9.32
CA LYS A 742 23.93 -2.53 9.59
C LYS A 742 23.83 -1.16 8.96
N LEU A 743 24.88 -0.34 9.08
CA LEU A 743 24.98 0.97 8.43
C LEU A 743 24.85 0.87 6.91
N LEU A 744 25.50 -0.12 6.28
CA LEU A 744 25.31 -0.42 4.85
C LEU A 744 23.86 -0.77 4.53
N GLY A 745 23.19 -1.55 5.38
CA GLY A 745 21.76 -1.84 5.27
C GLY A 745 20.88 -0.57 5.34
N PHE A 746 21.15 0.34 6.28
CA PHE A 746 20.47 1.64 6.37
C PHE A 746 20.68 2.47 5.09
N ILE A 747 21.91 2.53 4.57
CA ILE A 747 22.24 3.25 3.34
C ILE A 747 21.46 2.70 2.14
N MET A 748 21.47 1.37 1.93
CA MET A 748 20.72 0.72 0.85
C MET A 748 19.22 1.03 0.93
N ILE A 749 18.67 1.05 2.14
CA ILE A 749 17.27 1.38 2.38
C ILE A 749 16.96 2.84 2.03
N VAL A 750 17.78 3.78 2.48
CA VAL A 750 17.60 5.21 2.18
C VAL A 750 17.69 5.46 0.68
N LEU A 751 18.64 4.84 -0.01
CA LEU A 751 18.77 4.93 -1.47
C LEU A 751 17.54 4.38 -2.19
N TYR A 752 16.96 3.29 -1.70
CA TYR A 752 15.72 2.75 -2.24
C TYR A 752 14.53 3.69 -2.03
N LEU A 753 14.44 4.34 -0.86
CA LEU A 753 13.34 5.25 -0.52
C LEU A 753 13.25 6.50 -1.41
N ILE A 754 14.33 6.84 -2.14
CA ILE A 754 14.35 7.94 -3.12
C ILE A 754 13.17 7.86 -4.09
N GLY A 755 12.93 6.68 -4.68
CA GLY A 755 11.86 6.47 -5.65
C GLY A 755 10.46 6.71 -5.07
N PRO A 756 10.05 5.96 -4.03
CA PRO A 756 8.76 6.14 -3.37
C PRO A 756 8.53 7.56 -2.85
N ILE A 757 9.54 8.20 -2.23
CA ILE A 757 9.43 9.57 -1.72
C ILE A 757 9.18 10.55 -2.86
N ASN A 758 9.97 10.48 -3.94
CA ASN A 758 9.77 11.32 -5.12
C ASN A 758 8.39 11.07 -5.77
N GLY A 759 7.91 9.83 -5.76
CA GLY A 759 6.56 9.48 -6.21
C GLY A 759 5.46 10.16 -5.40
N VAL A 760 5.62 10.28 -4.07
CA VAL A 760 4.68 11.03 -3.21
C VAL A 760 4.76 12.53 -3.49
N LEU A 761 5.98 13.10 -3.55
CA LEU A 761 6.18 14.53 -3.79
C LEU A 761 5.61 14.98 -5.14
N ASN A 762 5.81 14.19 -6.20
CA ASN A 762 5.29 14.45 -7.54
C ASN A 762 3.77 14.28 -7.65
N SER A 763 3.13 13.63 -6.67
CA SER A 763 1.68 13.45 -6.66
C SER A 763 0.93 14.67 -6.11
N ILE A 764 1.58 15.52 -5.29
CA ILE A 764 0.94 16.65 -4.61
C ILE A 764 0.27 17.65 -5.58
N PRO A 765 0.94 18.16 -6.63
CA PRO A 765 0.32 19.09 -7.57
C PRO A 765 -0.93 18.49 -8.24
N ASN A 766 -0.87 17.19 -8.56
CA ASN A 766 -1.97 16.51 -9.21
C ASN A 766 -3.18 16.35 -8.27
N ILE A 767 -2.98 16.05 -6.98
CA ILE A 767 -4.05 16.00 -5.97
C ILE A 767 -4.81 17.33 -5.89
N LEU A 768 -4.09 18.45 -5.97
CA LEU A 768 -4.70 19.78 -5.94
C LEU A 768 -5.56 20.03 -7.17
N GLN A 769 -5.06 19.67 -8.36
CA GLN A 769 -5.83 19.76 -9.60
C GLN A 769 -7.13 18.95 -9.52
N ILE A 770 -7.05 17.73 -8.96
CA ILE A 770 -8.22 16.86 -8.75
C ILE A 770 -9.24 17.54 -7.82
N LYS A 771 -8.79 18.11 -6.70
CA LYS A 771 -9.66 18.82 -5.76
C LYS A 771 -10.38 20.00 -6.42
N VAL A 772 -9.68 20.79 -7.23
CA VAL A 772 -10.26 21.95 -7.93
C VAL A 772 -11.27 21.49 -8.99
N SER A 773 -10.91 20.53 -9.83
CA SER A 773 -11.82 19.99 -10.86
C SER A 773 -13.07 19.34 -10.22
N TRP A 774 -12.92 18.64 -9.10
CA TRP A 774 -14.07 18.11 -8.35
C TRP A 774 -14.97 19.21 -7.80
N LYS A 775 -14.40 20.28 -7.23
CA LYS A 775 -15.17 21.44 -6.73
C LYS A 775 -15.98 22.10 -7.86
N ARG A 776 -15.40 22.25 -9.05
CA ARG A 776 -16.08 22.84 -10.22
C ARG A 776 -17.18 21.95 -10.78
N ILE A 777 -16.91 20.65 -10.93
CA ILE A 777 -17.94 19.68 -11.33
C ILE A 777 -19.12 19.71 -10.34
N LYS A 778 -18.84 19.71 -9.04
CA LYS A 778 -19.88 19.78 -8.02
C LYS A 778 -20.65 21.10 -8.09
N GLY A 779 -19.97 22.24 -8.19
CA GLY A 779 -20.62 23.55 -8.35
C GLY A 779 -21.52 23.62 -9.58
N PHE A 780 -21.05 23.09 -10.72
CA PHE A 780 -21.85 22.99 -11.94
C PHE A 780 -23.09 22.08 -11.76
N ILE A 781 -22.93 20.95 -11.07
CA ILE A 781 -24.04 20.04 -10.75
C ILE A 781 -25.06 20.70 -9.81
N ASP A 782 -24.62 21.52 -8.86
CA ASP A 782 -25.48 22.17 -7.87
C ASP A 782 -26.25 23.35 -8.49
N GLU A 783 -25.63 24.10 -9.42
CA GLU A 783 -26.29 25.16 -10.20
C GLU A 783 -27.32 24.59 -11.19
N ILE A 784 -27.00 23.47 -11.85
CA ILE A 784 -27.92 22.75 -12.75
C ILE A 784 -28.75 21.75 -11.93
N ASN A 785 -29.68 22.29 -11.14
CA ASN A 785 -30.68 21.49 -10.46
C ASN A 785 -31.88 21.25 -11.41
N PRO A 786 -32.27 20.00 -11.68
CA PRO A 786 -33.32 19.70 -12.66
C PRO A 786 -34.68 20.19 -12.14
N ASP A 787 -35.38 20.99 -12.95
CA ASP A 787 -36.77 21.38 -12.70
C ASP A 787 -37.74 20.26 -13.11
N LEU A 788 -37.26 19.31 -13.92
CA LEU A 788 -38.06 18.31 -14.62
C LEU A 788 -37.69 16.89 -14.22
N ARG A 789 -38.68 15.99 -14.15
CA ARG A 789 -38.43 14.54 -14.01
C ARG A 789 -38.43 13.90 -15.39
N ILE A 790 -37.53 12.94 -15.62
CA ILE A 790 -37.45 12.16 -16.88
C ILE A 790 -38.80 11.51 -17.23
N THR A 791 -39.58 11.12 -16.22
CA THR A 791 -40.93 10.57 -16.39
C THR A 791 -41.94 11.54 -16.98
N ASP A 792 -41.73 12.85 -16.80
CA ASP A 792 -42.63 13.88 -17.33
C ASP A 792 -42.32 14.12 -18.81
N ILE A 793 -41.06 13.97 -19.22
CA ILE A 793 -40.62 14.06 -20.63
C ILE A 793 -41.10 12.84 -21.45
N LEU A 794 -40.99 11.62 -20.89
CA LEU A 794 -41.36 10.38 -21.61
C LEU A 794 -42.87 10.10 -21.64
N LYS A 795 -43.68 10.79 -20.84
CA LYS A 795 -45.15 10.66 -20.87
C LYS A 795 -45.78 11.36 -22.07
N VAL A 796 -45.07 12.25 -22.74
CA VAL A 796 -45.58 12.96 -23.90
C VAL A 796 -45.48 12.06 -25.14
N LYS A 797 -46.48 11.20 -25.32
CA LYS A 797 -46.65 10.37 -26.51
C LYS A 797 -47.81 10.93 -27.34
N ASN A 798 -47.53 11.25 -28.60
CA ASN A 798 -48.48 11.63 -29.67
C ASN A 798 -49.45 12.78 -29.33
N THR A 799 -48.98 14.02 -29.44
CA THR A 799 -49.84 15.18 -29.70
C THR A 799 -50.25 15.22 -31.18
N SER A 800 -50.86 14.14 -31.68
CA SER A 800 -51.71 14.20 -32.87
C SER A 800 -53.09 14.79 -32.53
N LEU A 801 -53.15 15.67 -31.54
CA LEU A 801 -54.36 16.33 -31.09
C LEU A 801 -54.54 17.58 -31.94
N ILE A 802 -55.66 17.63 -32.67
CA ILE A 802 -56.08 18.83 -33.40
C ILE A 802 -56.24 19.96 -32.38
N VAL A 803 -55.46 21.03 -32.52
CA VAL A 803 -55.57 22.22 -31.69
C VAL A 803 -56.60 23.15 -32.31
N LYS A 804 -57.73 23.32 -31.63
CA LYS A 804 -58.81 24.26 -32.02
C LYS A 804 -58.57 25.66 -31.49
N ASN A 805 -57.96 25.78 -30.31
CA ASN A 805 -57.79 27.05 -29.60
C ASN A 805 -56.55 27.02 -28.68
N LEU A 806 -55.77 28.11 -28.69
CA LEU A 806 -54.74 28.46 -27.72
C LEU A 806 -55.21 29.70 -26.91
N SER A 807 -55.40 29.55 -25.60
CA SER A 807 -55.81 30.63 -24.71
C SER A 807 -54.75 30.88 -23.62
N VAL A 808 -54.45 32.14 -23.36
CA VAL A 808 -53.44 32.63 -22.42
C VAL A 808 -54.16 33.53 -21.42
N HIS A 809 -54.03 33.24 -20.13
CA HIS A 809 -54.76 33.91 -19.07
C HIS A 809 -53.79 34.52 -18.06
N GLY A 810 -53.75 35.86 -18.03
CA GLY A 810 -53.01 36.66 -17.04
C GLY A 810 -51.52 36.33 -16.94
N LEU A 811 -50.86 36.01 -18.05
CA LEU A 811 -49.47 35.55 -18.04
C LEU A 811 -48.52 36.69 -17.68
N VAL A 812 -47.73 36.53 -16.61
CA VAL A 812 -46.74 37.52 -16.15
C VAL A 812 -45.37 36.87 -16.06
N PHE A 813 -44.33 37.62 -16.45
CA PHE A 813 -42.94 37.23 -16.30
C PHE A 813 -42.08 38.43 -15.91
N GLU A 814 -41.21 38.22 -14.93
CA GLU A 814 -40.30 39.24 -14.42
C GLU A 814 -38.85 38.73 -14.46
N TYR A 815 -37.95 39.54 -15.04
CA TYR A 815 -36.52 39.22 -15.06
C TYR A 815 -35.93 39.43 -13.66
N LYS A 816 -35.77 38.34 -12.90
CA LYS A 816 -35.25 38.34 -11.51
C LYS A 816 -33.76 38.70 -11.35
N ASN A 817 -33.14 39.35 -12.34
CA ASN A 817 -31.70 39.56 -12.40
C ASN A 817 -31.34 40.90 -13.07
N SER A 818 -31.43 41.98 -12.31
CA SER A 818 -30.57 43.15 -12.54
C SER A 818 -30.42 43.89 -11.21
N GLU A 819 -29.24 44.41 -10.92
CA GLU A 819 -28.99 45.34 -9.80
C GLU A 819 -29.70 46.70 -10.00
N GLU A 820 -30.76 46.73 -10.83
CA GLU A 820 -31.52 47.91 -11.22
C GLU A 820 -32.74 48.08 -10.31
N GLU A 821 -33.09 49.33 -10.01
CA GLU A 821 -34.23 49.69 -9.14
C GLU A 821 -35.61 49.33 -9.73
N SER A 822 -35.70 48.85 -10.98
CA SER A 822 -36.96 48.43 -11.61
C SER A 822 -36.75 47.33 -12.68
N PRO A 823 -37.00 46.04 -12.39
CA PRO A 823 -36.85 44.95 -13.34
C PRO A 823 -37.87 45.01 -14.49
N PHE A 824 -37.42 44.70 -15.71
CA PHE A 824 -38.31 44.62 -16.88
C PHE A 824 -39.33 43.48 -16.72
N LYS A 825 -40.61 43.81 -16.91
CA LYS A 825 -41.76 42.93 -16.69
C LYS A 825 -42.57 42.79 -17.99
N VAL A 826 -43.00 41.57 -18.30
CA VAL A 826 -43.92 41.28 -19.40
C VAL A 826 -45.24 40.77 -18.83
N GLY A 827 -46.35 41.37 -19.22
CA GLY A 827 -47.70 41.00 -18.79
C GLY A 827 -48.32 41.92 -17.73
N PRO A 828 -49.58 41.66 -17.31
CA PRO A 828 -50.35 40.45 -17.59
C PRO A 828 -50.81 40.33 -19.05
N ILE A 829 -50.50 39.21 -19.70
CA ILE A 829 -50.89 38.91 -21.08
C ILE A 829 -52.16 38.07 -21.08
N ASN A 830 -53.18 38.54 -21.79
CA ASN A 830 -54.38 37.77 -22.09
C ASN A 830 -54.51 37.67 -23.62
N LEU A 831 -54.51 36.45 -24.15
CA LEU A 831 -54.50 36.20 -25.59
C LEU A 831 -55.30 34.95 -25.91
N ASN A 832 -56.16 34.99 -26.92
CA ASN A 832 -56.86 33.82 -27.42
C ASN A 832 -56.66 33.75 -28.94
N VAL A 833 -56.24 32.60 -29.47
CA VAL A 833 -55.97 32.38 -30.90
C VAL A 833 -56.60 31.06 -31.34
N ASN A 834 -57.39 31.09 -32.41
CA ASN A 834 -58.14 29.94 -32.89
C ASN A 834 -57.46 29.24 -34.08
N SER A 835 -57.80 27.98 -34.31
CA SER A 835 -57.39 27.20 -35.49
C SER A 835 -57.76 27.93 -36.79
N GLY A 836 -56.79 28.04 -37.71
CA GLY A 836 -56.98 28.78 -38.96
C GLY A 836 -56.90 30.29 -38.80
N GLU A 837 -56.27 30.80 -37.73
CA GLU A 837 -56.02 32.23 -37.50
C GLU A 837 -54.53 32.55 -37.69
N ILE A 838 -54.25 33.67 -38.38
CA ILE A 838 -52.93 34.27 -38.49
C ILE A 838 -52.86 35.49 -37.56
N LEU A 839 -52.08 35.37 -36.50
CA LEU A 839 -51.81 36.44 -35.55
C LEU A 839 -50.44 37.06 -35.80
N PHE A 840 -50.40 38.37 -36.03
CA PHE A 840 -49.14 39.11 -36.06
C PHE A 840 -48.85 39.80 -34.72
N VAL A 841 -47.60 39.70 -34.27
CA VAL A 841 -47.12 40.41 -33.08
C VAL A 841 -46.07 41.42 -33.52
N ILE A 842 -46.36 42.70 -33.31
CA ILE A 842 -45.54 43.85 -33.72
C ILE A 842 -45.08 44.64 -32.48
N GLY A 843 -44.08 45.52 -32.62
CA GLY A 843 -43.61 46.37 -31.51
C GLY A 843 -42.15 46.76 -31.64
N GLY A 844 -41.68 47.79 -30.93
CA GLY A 844 -40.29 48.22 -30.99
C GLY A 844 -39.28 47.14 -30.52
N ASN A 845 -37.99 47.35 -30.77
CA ASN A 845 -36.95 46.55 -30.14
C ASN A 845 -37.03 46.70 -28.62
N GLY A 846 -36.87 45.59 -27.88
CA GLY A 846 -36.99 45.61 -26.42
C GLY A 846 -38.43 45.67 -25.88
N SER A 847 -39.48 45.61 -26.72
CA SER A 847 -40.86 45.69 -26.24
C SER A 847 -41.40 44.42 -25.57
N GLY A 848 -40.62 43.33 -25.52
CA GLY A 848 -40.99 42.05 -24.90
C GLY A 848 -41.47 40.95 -25.85
N LYS A 849 -41.36 41.13 -27.18
CA LYS A 849 -41.83 40.15 -28.20
C LYS A 849 -41.16 38.77 -28.08
N SER A 850 -39.84 38.73 -27.97
CA SER A 850 -39.09 37.47 -27.84
C SER A 850 -39.35 36.79 -26.49
N THR A 851 -39.53 37.58 -25.42
CA THR A 851 -39.96 37.06 -24.10
C THR A 851 -41.34 36.42 -24.20
N LEU A 852 -42.30 37.06 -24.89
CA LEU A 852 -43.62 36.48 -25.16
C LEU A 852 -43.50 35.17 -25.98
N ALA A 853 -42.63 35.12 -27.00
CA ALA A 853 -42.39 33.89 -27.76
C ALA A 853 -41.86 32.74 -26.88
N ASN A 854 -40.89 33.03 -26.01
CA ASN A 854 -40.33 32.07 -25.06
C ASN A 854 -41.36 31.57 -24.04
N LEU A 855 -42.28 32.45 -23.60
CA LEU A 855 -43.37 32.09 -22.69
C LEU A 855 -44.43 31.22 -23.38
N LEU A 856 -44.86 31.57 -24.60
CA LEU A 856 -45.86 30.81 -25.35
C LEU A 856 -45.40 29.39 -25.69
N THR A 857 -44.10 29.23 -25.96
CA THR A 857 -43.49 27.95 -26.33
C THR A 857 -43.06 27.11 -25.11
N GLY A 858 -43.16 27.67 -23.90
CA GLY A 858 -42.77 27.01 -22.66
C GLY A 858 -41.26 26.95 -22.41
N LEU A 859 -40.45 27.68 -23.19
CA LEU A 859 -39.01 27.82 -22.94
C LEU A 859 -38.72 28.63 -21.66
N TYR A 860 -39.57 29.63 -21.36
CA TYR A 860 -39.60 30.37 -20.11
C TYR A 860 -40.84 29.97 -19.31
N THR A 861 -40.73 29.89 -17.99
CA THR A 861 -41.87 29.67 -17.09
C THR A 861 -42.44 31.00 -16.66
N SER A 862 -43.77 31.17 -16.72
CA SER A 862 -44.42 32.35 -16.17
C SER A 862 -44.34 32.38 -14.63
N ASP A 863 -44.29 33.59 -14.07
CA ASP A 863 -44.39 33.82 -12.63
C ASP A 863 -45.86 33.80 -12.18
N GLU A 864 -46.77 34.31 -13.02
CA GLU A 864 -48.22 34.27 -12.80
C GLU A 864 -48.97 33.90 -14.10
N GLY A 865 -50.23 33.49 -13.97
CA GLY A 865 -51.07 33.10 -15.10
C GLY A 865 -50.83 31.67 -15.61
N PHE A 866 -51.53 31.30 -16.68
CA PHE A 866 -51.43 29.97 -17.30
C PHE A 866 -51.87 29.97 -18.77
N ILE A 867 -51.49 28.91 -19.48
CA ILE A 867 -51.85 28.67 -20.89
C ILE A 867 -52.75 27.43 -20.97
N GLU A 868 -53.78 27.51 -21.81
CA GLU A 868 -54.70 26.44 -22.14
C GLU A 868 -54.65 26.12 -23.63
N ILE A 869 -54.69 24.83 -23.96
CA ILE A 869 -54.90 24.33 -25.32
C ILE A 869 -56.20 23.53 -25.31
N ASN A 870 -57.14 23.88 -26.20
CA ASN A 870 -58.50 23.29 -26.23
C ASN A 870 -59.21 23.36 -24.86
N ASN A 871 -59.14 24.50 -24.17
CA ASN A 871 -59.72 24.74 -22.84
C ASN A 871 -59.19 23.81 -21.74
N LYS A 872 -58.00 23.23 -21.94
CA LYS A 872 -57.31 22.43 -20.93
C LYS A 872 -55.98 23.09 -20.63
N ARG A 873 -55.74 23.39 -19.34
CA ARG A 873 -54.46 23.89 -18.86
C ARG A 873 -53.32 22.92 -19.22
N VAL A 874 -52.28 23.46 -19.85
CA VAL A 874 -51.10 22.71 -20.29
C VAL A 874 -49.92 23.09 -19.43
N ASN A 875 -49.08 22.12 -19.08
CA ASN A 875 -47.85 22.38 -18.35
C ASN A 875 -46.80 22.99 -19.29
N ASN A 876 -45.93 23.84 -18.75
CA ASN A 876 -44.92 24.54 -19.55
C ASN A 876 -44.06 23.60 -20.41
N ASN A 877 -43.74 22.41 -19.90
CA ASN A 877 -42.86 21.45 -20.58
C ASN A 877 -43.52 20.69 -21.72
N GLU A 878 -44.85 20.74 -21.79
CA GLU A 878 -45.66 20.11 -22.84
C GLU A 878 -46.02 21.12 -23.94
N LEU A 879 -45.85 22.43 -23.70
CA LEU A 879 -46.20 23.47 -24.67
C LEU A 879 -45.38 23.32 -25.95
N GLY A 880 -44.06 23.09 -25.84
CA GLY A 880 -43.18 22.96 -26.99
C GLY A 880 -43.61 21.89 -28.00
N ASP A 881 -44.29 20.82 -27.55
CA ASP A 881 -44.74 19.71 -28.42
C ASP A 881 -45.89 20.10 -29.38
N TYR A 882 -46.52 21.26 -29.17
CA TYR A 882 -47.55 21.80 -30.06
C TYR A 882 -47.00 22.78 -31.10
N PHE A 883 -45.76 23.23 -30.92
CA PHE A 883 -45.16 24.31 -31.71
C PHE A 883 -44.08 23.79 -32.67
N SER A 884 -44.12 24.26 -33.91
CA SER A 884 -42.93 24.36 -34.77
C SER A 884 -42.48 25.80 -34.79
N THR A 885 -41.22 26.05 -34.46
CA THR A 885 -40.72 27.41 -34.22
C THR A 885 -39.51 27.74 -35.07
N ILE A 886 -39.43 29.00 -35.47
CA ILE A 886 -38.20 29.59 -35.98
C ILE A 886 -37.94 30.87 -35.20
N PHE A 887 -37.07 30.76 -34.20
CA PHE A 887 -36.57 31.92 -33.45
C PHE A 887 -35.63 32.78 -34.32
N SER A 888 -35.53 34.06 -33.99
CA SER A 888 -34.58 35.00 -34.61
C SER A 888 -33.15 34.45 -34.63
N ASN A 889 -32.68 33.91 -33.50
CA ASN A 889 -31.44 33.13 -33.36
C ASN A 889 -31.75 31.62 -33.40
N ASN A 890 -31.83 31.03 -34.60
CA ASN A 890 -32.08 29.60 -34.77
C ASN A 890 -30.79 28.77 -34.89
N HIS A 891 -30.87 27.50 -34.49
CA HIS A 891 -29.84 26.49 -34.74
C HIS A 891 -30.42 25.33 -35.55
N ILE A 892 -29.70 24.89 -36.59
CA ILE A 892 -30.07 23.73 -37.40
C ILE A 892 -29.09 22.60 -37.14
N PHE A 893 -29.62 21.48 -36.68
CA PHE A 893 -28.87 20.24 -36.61
C PHE A 893 -28.78 19.59 -37.99
N LYS A 894 -27.64 18.96 -38.28
CA LYS A 894 -27.48 18.16 -39.50
C LYS A 894 -28.48 17.00 -39.56
N LYS A 895 -28.84 16.41 -38.40
CA LYS A 895 -29.87 15.37 -38.28
C LYS A 895 -31.22 15.98 -37.94
N LEU A 896 -32.29 15.50 -38.58
CA LEU A 896 -33.68 15.87 -38.32
C LEU A 896 -34.22 15.09 -37.12
N TYR A 897 -34.11 15.67 -35.93
CA TYR A 897 -34.68 15.08 -34.70
C TYR A 897 -36.19 15.31 -34.64
N GLY A 898 -36.96 14.31 -34.20
CA GLY A 898 -38.42 14.41 -34.05
C GLY A 898 -39.24 14.32 -35.34
N VAL A 899 -38.59 14.27 -36.51
CA VAL A 899 -39.24 14.18 -37.82
C VAL A 899 -39.13 12.76 -38.35
N ASN A 900 -40.26 12.15 -38.72
CA ASN A 900 -40.26 10.90 -39.45
C ASN A 900 -40.01 11.19 -40.94
N THR A 901 -38.81 10.86 -41.43
CA THR A 901 -38.45 11.05 -42.85
C THR A 901 -38.77 9.86 -43.74
N ASP A 902 -39.17 8.73 -43.15
CA ASP A 902 -39.47 7.51 -43.89
C ASP A 902 -40.77 7.71 -44.69
N ASN A 903 -40.74 7.35 -45.98
CA ASN A 903 -41.88 7.48 -46.92
C ASN A 903 -42.36 8.91 -47.22
N LYS A 904 -41.56 9.95 -46.93
CA LYS A 904 -41.87 11.37 -47.24
C LYS A 904 -40.99 12.00 -48.32
N LYS A 905 -40.39 11.19 -49.20
CA LYS A 905 -39.40 11.68 -50.17
C LYS A 905 -39.99 12.71 -51.16
N GLU A 906 -41.21 12.48 -51.63
CA GLU A 906 -41.88 13.44 -52.53
C GLU A 906 -42.15 14.79 -51.85
N GLU A 907 -42.59 14.77 -50.59
CA GLU A 907 -42.79 15.98 -49.77
C GLU A 907 -41.46 16.72 -49.54
N GLN A 908 -40.38 15.98 -49.28
CA GLN A 908 -39.04 16.54 -49.11
C GLN A 908 -38.53 17.19 -50.41
N ASP A 909 -38.61 16.50 -51.54
CA ASP A 909 -38.16 17.00 -52.84
C ASP A 909 -38.99 18.23 -53.27
N TYR A 910 -40.31 18.20 -53.02
CA TYR A 910 -41.18 19.35 -53.23
C TYR A 910 -40.76 20.55 -52.38
N LEU A 911 -40.53 20.37 -51.08
CA LEU A 911 -40.13 21.45 -50.18
C LEU A 911 -38.75 22.01 -50.52
N LEU A 912 -37.80 21.15 -50.90
CA LEU A 912 -36.48 21.58 -51.38
C LEU A 912 -36.62 22.48 -52.61
N LYS A 913 -37.43 22.07 -53.58
CA LYS A 913 -37.71 22.85 -54.79
C LYS A 913 -38.44 24.15 -54.51
N LEU A 914 -39.48 24.11 -53.67
CA LEU A 914 -40.27 25.27 -53.27
C LEU A 914 -39.40 26.34 -52.57
N LEU A 915 -38.43 25.88 -51.79
CA LEU A 915 -37.52 26.74 -51.04
C LEU A 915 -36.21 27.03 -51.78
N ARG A 916 -36.05 26.57 -53.03
CA ARG A 916 -34.85 26.68 -53.88
C ARG A 916 -33.57 26.21 -53.17
N LEU A 917 -33.61 24.99 -52.64
CA LEU A 917 -32.52 24.32 -51.92
C LEU A 917 -32.10 23.00 -52.57
N GLU A 918 -32.80 22.52 -53.60
CA GLU A 918 -32.62 21.24 -54.27
C GLU A 918 -31.24 21.04 -54.90
N GLU A 919 -30.59 22.12 -55.34
CA GLU A 919 -29.23 22.07 -55.90
C GLU A 919 -28.13 22.07 -54.82
N LYS A 920 -28.47 22.36 -53.57
CA LYS A 920 -27.51 22.58 -52.47
C LYS A 920 -27.65 21.56 -51.34
N VAL A 921 -28.87 21.11 -51.05
CA VAL A 921 -29.20 20.27 -49.91
C VAL A 921 -29.98 19.05 -50.39
N SER A 922 -29.60 17.88 -49.89
CA SER A 922 -30.37 16.64 -50.01
C SER A 922 -30.55 16.01 -48.62
N ILE A 923 -31.60 15.20 -48.44
CA ILE A 923 -31.87 14.50 -47.17
C ILE A 923 -31.53 13.02 -47.33
N ASN A 924 -30.56 12.53 -46.57
CA ASN A 924 -30.11 11.14 -46.56
C ASN A 924 -30.22 10.58 -45.14
N ASN A 925 -30.96 9.48 -44.97
CA ASN A 925 -31.17 8.79 -43.67
C ASN A 925 -31.56 9.77 -42.53
N GLY A 926 -32.53 10.66 -42.81
CA GLY A 926 -32.99 11.66 -41.85
C GLY A 926 -31.98 12.76 -41.51
N SER A 927 -30.97 13.00 -42.36
CA SER A 927 -29.97 14.06 -42.18
C SER A 927 -29.77 14.88 -43.45
N PHE A 928 -29.59 16.19 -43.30
CA PHE A 928 -29.20 17.07 -44.38
C PHE A 928 -27.77 16.77 -44.84
N SER A 929 -27.51 16.85 -46.15
CA SER A 929 -26.17 16.68 -46.74
C SER A 929 -25.20 17.75 -46.24
N THR A 930 -25.66 19.00 -46.15
CA THR A 930 -24.94 20.16 -45.62
C THR A 930 -25.87 21.10 -44.85
N ILE A 931 -25.30 21.83 -43.90
CA ILE A 931 -25.93 22.97 -43.21
C ILE A 931 -25.09 24.25 -43.38
N ASP A 932 -23.99 24.15 -44.13
CA ASP A 932 -23.10 25.27 -44.44
C ASP A 932 -23.72 26.08 -45.60
N LEU A 933 -24.65 26.94 -45.23
CA LEU A 933 -25.51 27.71 -46.12
C LEU A 933 -25.49 29.19 -45.72
N SER A 934 -25.84 30.06 -46.67
CA SER A 934 -26.07 31.49 -46.38
C SER A 934 -27.20 31.68 -45.37
N ASN A 935 -27.25 32.80 -44.65
CA ASN A 935 -28.27 33.05 -43.62
C ASN A 935 -29.71 32.91 -44.16
N GLY A 936 -29.98 33.46 -45.34
CA GLY A 936 -31.30 33.32 -45.99
C GLY A 936 -31.62 31.87 -46.36
N GLN A 937 -30.65 31.10 -46.87
CA GLN A 937 -30.81 29.67 -47.17
C GLN A 937 -30.99 28.83 -45.90
N ARG A 938 -30.29 29.16 -44.82
CA ARG A 938 -30.41 28.50 -43.52
C ARG A 938 -31.79 28.75 -42.90
N LYS A 939 -32.30 29.99 -42.93
CA LYS A 939 -33.68 30.30 -42.49
C LYS A 939 -34.72 29.58 -43.36
N ARG A 940 -34.50 29.43 -44.67
CA ARG A 940 -35.34 28.59 -45.54
C ARG A 940 -35.27 27.11 -45.17
N LEU A 941 -34.08 26.58 -44.87
CA LEU A 941 -33.91 25.20 -44.39
C LEU A 941 -34.60 24.97 -43.02
N SER A 942 -34.60 25.97 -42.14
CA SER A 942 -35.36 25.94 -40.87
C SER A 942 -36.87 25.93 -41.09
N LEU A 943 -37.33 26.65 -42.11
CA LEU A 943 -38.74 26.64 -42.52
C LEU A 943 -39.13 25.27 -43.09
N MET A 944 -38.29 24.67 -43.92
CA MET A 944 -38.47 23.28 -44.38
C MET A 944 -38.63 22.31 -43.20
N LYS A 945 -37.75 22.41 -42.19
CA LYS A 945 -37.83 21.60 -40.97
C LYS A 945 -39.20 21.75 -40.29
N CYS A 946 -39.68 22.98 -40.12
CA CYS A 946 -41.00 23.24 -39.51
C CYS A 946 -42.14 22.60 -40.31
N PHE A 947 -42.09 22.64 -41.64
CA PHE A 947 -43.08 21.97 -42.49
C PHE A 947 -43.04 20.45 -42.33
N LEU A 948 -41.84 19.85 -42.26
CA LEU A 948 -41.68 18.42 -42.06
C LEU A 948 -42.15 17.95 -40.66
N GLU A 949 -41.98 18.79 -39.63
CA GLU A 949 -42.52 18.55 -38.28
C GLU A 949 -44.06 18.55 -38.25
N ASN A 950 -44.68 19.40 -39.07
CA ASN A 950 -46.14 19.50 -39.24
C ASN A 950 -46.92 19.71 -37.92
N SER A 951 -46.38 20.54 -37.02
CA SER A 951 -47.03 20.93 -35.76
C SER A 951 -48.37 21.65 -35.98
N GLN A 952 -49.18 21.77 -34.93
CA GLN A 952 -50.50 22.43 -35.02
C GLN A 952 -50.42 23.95 -34.83
N ILE A 953 -49.39 24.41 -34.12
CA ILE A 953 -49.09 25.84 -33.90
C ILE A 953 -47.73 26.15 -34.52
N PHE A 954 -47.62 27.25 -35.25
CA PHE A 954 -46.37 27.75 -35.81
C PHE A 954 -46.03 29.10 -35.21
N LEU A 955 -44.80 29.25 -34.72
CA LEU A 955 -44.27 30.53 -34.26
C LEU A 955 -43.07 30.95 -35.09
N PHE A 956 -43.18 32.08 -35.78
CA PHE A 956 -42.11 32.64 -36.60
C PHE A 956 -41.66 33.97 -36.00
N ASP A 957 -40.46 33.99 -35.42
CA ASP A 957 -39.86 35.19 -34.84
C ASP A 957 -38.92 35.85 -35.85
N GLU A 958 -39.38 36.94 -36.47
CA GLU A 958 -38.60 37.74 -37.43
C GLU A 958 -37.98 36.91 -38.59
N TRP A 959 -38.67 35.84 -39.00
CA TRP A 959 -38.17 34.95 -40.05
C TRP A 959 -37.92 35.70 -41.37
N ALA A 960 -38.85 36.57 -41.76
CA ALA A 960 -38.82 37.30 -43.01
C ALA A 960 -37.73 38.38 -43.10
N ALA A 961 -37.14 38.80 -41.97
CA ALA A 961 -36.22 39.95 -41.92
C ALA A 961 -34.98 39.78 -42.84
N ASP A 962 -34.47 38.56 -42.97
CA ASP A 962 -33.27 38.24 -43.78
C ASP A 962 -33.60 37.62 -45.15
N GLN A 963 -34.86 37.69 -45.60
CA GLN A 963 -35.31 37.11 -46.87
C GLN A 963 -35.42 38.19 -47.95
N ASP A 964 -35.14 37.81 -49.19
CA ASP A 964 -35.40 38.70 -50.32
C ASP A 964 -36.92 38.89 -50.57
N PRO A 965 -37.31 39.98 -51.24
CA PRO A 965 -38.72 40.32 -51.45
C PRO A 965 -39.55 39.21 -52.12
N GLU A 966 -38.92 38.40 -52.98
CA GLU A 966 -39.61 37.30 -53.66
C GLU A 966 -40.05 36.23 -52.64
N TYR A 967 -39.17 35.80 -51.74
CA TYR A 967 -39.56 34.82 -50.70
C TYR A 967 -40.38 35.41 -49.58
N LYS A 968 -40.24 36.70 -49.25
CA LYS A 968 -41.19 37.37 -48.35
C LYS A 968 -42.61 37.23 -48.90
N LYS A 969 -42.79 37.48 -50.20
CA LYS A 969 -44.07 37.28 -50.88
C LYS A 969 -44.51 35.81 -50.85
N ILE A 970 -43.62 34.84 -51.11
CA ILE A 970 -43.95 33.42 -51.01
C ILE A 970 -44.39 33.05 -49.58
N PHE A 971 -43.66 33.49 -48.57
CA PHE A 971 -43.97 33.23 -47.18
C PHE A 971 -45.32 33.82 -46.78
N TYR A 972 -45.50 35.13 -46.93
CA TYR A 972 -46.72 35.81 -46.50
C TYR A 972 -47.95 35.52 -47.37
N ARG A 973 -47.80 35.46 -48.70
CA ARG A 973 -48.95 35.35 -49.62
C ARG A 973 -49.27 33.92 -50.03
N LYS A 974 -48.35 32.97 -49.85
CA LYS A 974 -48.57 31.56 -50.20
C LYS A 974 -48.52 30.66 -48.97
N LEU A 975 -47.40 30.62 -48.25
CA LEU A 975 -47.17 29.65 -47.17
C LEU A 975 -48.07 29.89 -45.95
N LEU A 976 -48.18 31.13 -45.44
CA LEU A 976 -49.06 31.41 -44.30
C LEU A 976 -50.54 31.14 -44.62
N PRO A 977 -51.09 31.56 -45.79
CA PRO A 977 -52.46 31.21 -46.18
C PRO A 977 -52.67 29.71 -46.40
N GLU A 978 -51.67 28.97 -46.91
CA GLU A 978 -51.73 27.50 -47.02
C GLU A 978 -51.79 26.83 -45.65
N MET A 979 -50.96 27.26 -44.69
CA MET A 979 -51.02 26.80 -43.30
C MET A 979 -52.38 27.12 -42.67
N LYS A 980 -52.90 28.33 -42.91
CA LYS A 980 -54.23 28.74 -42.43
C LYS A 980 -55.34 27.84 -42.96
N LYS A 981 -55.32 27.52 -44.27
CA LYS A 981 -56.28 26.59 -44.91
C LYS A 981 -56.20 25.17 -44.33
N GLN A 982 -55.03 24.76 -43.86
CA GLN A 982 -54.83 23.48 -43.16
C GLN A 982 -55.30 23.52 -41.70
N GLY A 983 -55.89 24.63 -41.23
CA GLY A 983 -56.38 24.79 -39.85
C GLY A 983 -55.27 25.00 -38.82
N LYS A 984 -54.07 25.42 -39.25
CA LYS A 984 -52.97 25.68 -38.32
C LYS A 984 -53.15 27.03 -37.62
N ILE A 985 -52.65 27.13 -36.40
CA ILE A 985 -52.51 28.41 -35.69
C ILE A 985 -51.16 29.01 -36.08
N ILE A 986 -51.13 30.25 -36.56
CA ILE A 986 -49.89 30.91 -36.98
C ILE A 986 -49.68 32.16 -36.15
N ILE A 987 -48.55 32.24 -35.45
CA ILE A 987 -48.11 33.41 -34.70
C ILE A 987 -46.82 33.92 -35.35
N ALA A 988 -46.86 35.08 -35.98
CA ALA A 988 -45.70 35.67 -36.64
C ALA A 988 -45.31 36.99 -35.97
N ILE A 989 -44.11 37.04 -35.41
CA ILE A 989 -43.50 38.29 -34.93
C ILE A 989 -42.84 38.95 -36.13
N THR A 990 -43.32 40.14 -36.50
CA THR A 990 -42.87 40.81 -37.73
C THR A 990 -42.92 42.33 -37.64
N HIS A 991 -42.13 42.97 -38.50
CA HIS A 991 -42.10 44.41 -38.75
C HIS A 991 -42.44 44.75 -40.20
N ASP A 992 -42.90 43.78 -40.99
CA ASP A 992 -43.20 43.96 -42.42
C ASP A 992 -44.64 44.45 -42.62
N ASP A 993 -44.79 45.77 -42.52
CA ASP A 993 -46.05 46.53 -42.67
C ASP A 993 -46.79 46.23 -43.99
N ASN A 994 -46.05 46.01 -45.08
CA ASN A 994 -46.59 45.67 -46.41
C ASN A 994 -47.44 44.39 -46.46
N TYR A 995 -47.43 43.59 -45.39
CA TYR A 995 -48.15 42.32 -45.30
C TYR A 995 -49.08 42.24 -44.09
N PHE A 996 -49.31 43.35 -43.37
CA PHE A 996 -50.22 43.37 -42.22
C PHE A 996 -51.67 42.97 -42.60
N ASP A 997 -52.05 43.20 -43.86
CA ASP A 997 -53.33 42.77 -44.42
C ASP A 997 -53.50 41.25 -44.53
N VAL A 998 -52.41 40.47 -44.40
CA VAL A 998 -52.45 39.00 -44.37
C VAL A 998 -52.91 38.47 -43.01
N ALA A 999 -52.69 39.23 -41.94
CA ALA A 999 -53.05 38.81 -40.59
C ALA A 999 -54.56 38.93 -40.35
N ASP A 1000 -55.12 37.97 -39.62
CA ASP A 1000 -56.49 38.08 -39.11
C ASP A 1000 -56.56 39.08 -37.96
N ARG A 1001 -55.53 39.05 -37.10
CA ARG A 1001 -55.39 39.92 -35.94
C ARG A 1001 -53.95 40.35 -35.81
N ILE A 1002 -53.76 41.56 -35.31
CA ILE A 1002 -52.45 42.14 -35.05
C ILE A 1002 -52.43 42.62 -33.61
N ILE A 1003 -51.31 42.40 -32.94
CA ILE A 1003 -51.09 42.79 -31.55
C ILE A 1003 -49.81 43.59 -31.47
N LYS A 1004 -49.87 44.74 -30.79
CA LYS A 1004 -48.71 45.58 -30.52
C LYS A 1004 -48.22 45.37 -29.09
N MET A 1005 -46.96 44.96 -28.97
CA MET A 1005 -46.21 44.93 -27.73
C MET A 1005 -45.50 46.26 -27.51
N ASN A 1006 -45.68 46.87 -26.33
CA ASN A 1006 -44.98 48.09 -25.93
C ASN A 1006 -44.57 47.99 -24.45
N ASN A 1007 -43.27 48.10 -24.15
CA ASN A 1007 -42.72 48.01 -22.79
C ASN A 1007 -43.27 46.83 -21.94
N GLY A 1008 -43.43 45.65 -22.56
CA GLY A 1008 -43.94 44.45 -21.88
C GLY A 1008 -45.46 44.35 -21.76
N GLU A 1009 -46.20 45.37 -22.17
CA GLU A 1009 -47.66 45.36 -22.22
C GLU A 1009 -48.18 45.03 -23.64
N MET A 1010 -49.32 44.35 -23.68
CA MET A 1010 -49.98 43.92 -24.91
C MET A 1010 -51.22 44.78 -25.19
N LYS A 1011 -51.29 45.36 -26.40
CA LYS A 1011 -52.50 46.01 -26.91
C LYS A 1011 -52.86 45.45 -28.28
N GLU A 1012 -54.06 44.88 -28.41
CA GLU A 1012 -54.65 44.56 -29.70
C GLU A 1012 -55.08 45.89 -30.37
N LEU A 1013 -54.68 46.13 -31.62
CA LEU A 1013 -55.13 47.34 -32.31
C LEU A 1013 -56.34 47.02 -33.18
N ILE A 1014 -57.23 48.00 -33.30
CA ILE A 1014 -58.47 47.86 -34.06
C ILE A 1014 -58.18 48.25 -35.52
N HIS A 1015 -58.93 47.73 -36.50
CA HIS A 1015 -58.70 47.91 -37.94
C HIS A 1015 -58.41 49.36 -38.39
N GLN A 1016 -58.93 50.38 -37.71
CA GLN A 1016 -58.65 51.81 -37.97
C GLN A 1016 -57.29 52.32 -37.44
N GLU A 1017 -56.70 51.70 -36.43
CA GLU A 1017 -55.44 52.11 -35.81
C GLU A 1017 -54.20 51.71 -36.64
N TYR A 1018 -54.33 50.78 -37.60
CA TYR A 1018 -53.21 50.33 -38.45
C TYR A 1018 -53.11 51.01 -39.82
N ILE A 1019 -54.19 51.60 -40.34
CA ILE A 1019 -54.15 52.37 -41.60
C ILE A 1019 -53.32 53.66 -41.41
N ASN A 1020 -53.12 54.08 -40.15
CA ASN A 1020 -52.36 55.27 -39.74
C ASN A 1020 -50.98 54.96 -39.12
N LEU A 1021 -50.58 53.69 -39.08
CA LEU A 1021 -49.24 53.23 -38.66
C LEU A 1021 -48.41 52.94 -39.90
#